data_AF-A0AAW1F0E7-F1
#
_entry.id   AF-A0AAW1F0E7-F1
#
_cell.length_a   1.000
_cell.length_b   1.000
_cell.length_c   1.000
_cell.angle_alpha   90.00
_cell.angle_beta   90.00
_cell.angle_gamma   90.00
#
_symmetry.space_group_name_H-M   'P 1'
#
loop_
_entity.id
_entity.type
_entity.pdbx_description
1 polymer ?
#
loop_
_entity_poly.entity_id
_entity_poly.type
_entity_poly.pdbx_seq_one_letter_code
_entity_poly.pdbx_strand_id
1 'polypeptide(L)'
;MIHEGSPTVYQLRPKKENIGTLTRMTFGEKDLSKINKTILLVGETGAGKSTLINALVNFTMGVKQEDDVWFQIVEEEKKEQSESQTSDVIVYEIFGFEDGTQPFSLSIIDTPGYGDAEGTERDVIVSQRLLDLFRSDDGVHAINAVGLVMKASENRLNDRLRYIFSSVMSLFGKNMEKNIVALITHSDGMTPKNVLGALEDAKIKCARDEDNEPVHFMFNNRQTKLKTKKNANAKGAWDSTMDQMGQFVEFLKKAEPRNLITTEVLNLHIQITACAQNLQERIELTELKEREIKQTEEALKQHKEDVKNNEKFTVEVDESYKEKEDVSERRWYYLWRNYGGAVTCNVCQENCHVSCTLAWYAEHCEVMKDGRCTVCSGKCPASDHVKEKKKYVNKTKRVTKTVAEMKEKYEKGKAGGEKSTSLLENLKREKEKLQREKEKLLEESFQHVVKLEQIALNVNALSTYDLVAFLLEKMEERGDTEKVQKLKEMKRRMDEDKGTKSVLKYMRGGLAAFGRPDVTAEATIRSLRHQHLFQPHGVQPSLPDITMATQITNASSKYKDFISKSIMIHEGSPTVYQLRPKKENIGNLTRMTFGEKDLNKINKTILLVGETGAGKSTLINALVNFTMGVKQEDDVWFQIVEEEKKKQSESQTSDVIVYEIFGFEDGTQPFSLSIIDTPGYGDAEGTERDVIVGQRLLDLFRLDDGVHAINAVGLVMKASENRLNDRLRYIFSSVMSLFGKNMEKNIVALITHSDGVTPKNVLDALEDANIKCARDEDNEPVHFMFNNHQTKLKTKKNKFALKGAWDLTMDQMGQFVEFLKKAEPRNLITTTEVLNLHIQITACAQNLQERIELTELKEREIKQTEEALKQHKEDVKNNEKFTVEVDESYKEKEDVSERRWYYLWLNYGGAVTCNVCQENCHVSCTLAWYAEQCVVMKDGSCTVCSGKCPASDHVKEKKKYVTKTKRVTKTVAEMKEKYEKGKAGGEKFTSLLENLKREKEKLQRGKEKLLEESFQHVVKLEQIALNVNALSTYDLVAFLLEKMEERGDTEKVQKLKEMKRRMDEDKGTKSVLKYMRGGLAAFGRPGKKSMK
;
A
#
# COMPACT_ATOMS: atom_id res chain seq x y z
N MET A 1 -15.61 8.84 38.46
CA MET A 1 -16.77 8.76 37.56
C MET A 1 -16.48 9.66 36.36
N ILE A 2 -16.69 9.17 35.14
CA ILE A 2 -16.35 9.87 33.89
C ILE A 2 -17.55 10.01 32.93
N HIS A 3 -18.57 9.18 33.06
CA HIS A 3 -19.85 9.35 32.34
C HIS A 3 -21.01 8.95 33.25
N GLU A 4 -22.02 9.81 33.34
CA GLU A 4 -23.24 9.61 34.11
C GLU A 4 -24.31 9.02 33.16
N GLY A 5 -24.65 7.74 33.32
CA GLY A 5 -25.50 6.99 32.41
C GLY A 5 -25.77 5.56 32.90
N SER A 6 -26.47 4.74 32.10
CA SER A 6 -26.72 3.34 32.39
C SER A 6 -26.02 2.46 31.33
N PRO A 7 -24.84 1.88 31.63
CA PRO A 7 -24.16 1.87 32.93
C PRO A 7 -23.39 3.16 33.26
N THR A 8 -23.17 3.42 34.55
CA THR A 8 -22.32 4.53 35.03
C THR A 8 -20.87 4.15 34.86
N VAL A 9 -20.08 5.02 34.22
CA VAL A 9 -18.70 4.69 33.86
C VAL A 9 -17.71 5.30 34.85
N TYR A 10 -16.83 4.47 35.42
CA TYR A 10 -15.76 4.84 36.35
C TYR A 10 -14.39 4.59 35.74
N GLN A 11 -13.54 5.61 35.74
CA GLN A 11 -12.11 5.46 35.45
C GLN A 11 -11.39 4.86 36.66
N LEU A 12 -10.74 3.72 36.48
CA LEU A 12 -9.83 3.13 37.46
C LEU A 12 -8.52 3.93 37.49
N ARG A 13 -7.89 3.97 38.67
CA ARG A 13 -6.61 4.67 38.90
C ARG A 13 -5.52 3.66 39.24
N PRO A 14 -4.94 2.96 38.25
CA PRO A 14 -3.82 2.05 38.51
C PRO A 14 -2.57 2.82 38.93
N LYS A 15 -1.70 2.17 39.70
CA LYS A 15 -0.36 2.68 40.01
C LYS A 15 0.50 2.57 38.75
N LYS A 16 1.05 3.70 38.30
CA LYS A 16 1.95 3.77 37.15
C LYS A 16 3.40 3.61 37.58
N GLU A 17 4.08 2.63 37.02
CA GLU A 17 5.49 2.34 37.23
C GLU A 17 6.21 2.19 35.88
N ASN A 18 7.54 2.32 35.88
CA ASN A 18 8.34 2.09 34.68
C ASN A 18 9.14 0.79 34.83
N ILE A 19 9.07 -0.08 33.82
CA ILE A 19 9.94 -1.26 33.69
C ILE A 19 10.98 -0.92 32.61
N GLY A 20 12.17 -0.49 33.03
CA GLY A 20 13.14 0.08 32.09
C GLY A 20 12.56 1.28 31.35
N THR A 21 12.27 1.13 30.05
CA THR A 21 11.70 2.18 29.19
C THR A 21 10.19 2.02 28.93
N LEU A 22 9.55 0.99 29.50
CA LEU A 22 8.14 0.63 29.28
C LEU A 22 7.26 1.03 30.45
N THR A 23 5.96 1.17 30.20
CA THR A 23 4.97 1.53 31.24
C THR A 23 4.28 0.29 31.80
N ARG A 24 4.24 0.17 33.13
CA ARG A 24 3.44 -0.80 33.89
C ARG A 24 2.33 -0.06 34.63
N MET A 25 1.11 -0.59 34.56
CA MET A 25 -0.08 -0.09 35.20
C MET A 25 -0.66 -1.18 36.10
N THR A 26 -0.51 -1.05 37.42
CA THR A 26 -0.91 -2.08 38.38
C THR A 26 -2.16 -1.67 39.16
N PHE A 27 -3.18 -2.53 39.17
CA PHE A 27 -4.41 -2.36 39.91
C PHE A 27 -4.62 -3.54 40.87
N GLY A 28 -4.77 -3.24 42.17
CA GLY A 28 -4.80 -4.24 43.25
C GLY A 28 -3.41 -4.58 43.81
N GLU A 29 -3.36 -5.51 44.76
CA GLU A 29 -2.13 -5.97 45.43
C GLU A 29 -1.78 -7.40 45.01
N LYS A 30 -0.52 -7.62 44.62
CA LYS A 30 -0.04 -8.92 44.12
C LYS A 30 0.10 -9.93 45.25
N ASP A 31 -0.69 -11.00 45.21
CA ASP A 31 -0.51 -12.18 46.04
C ASP A 31 0.43 -13.18 45.35
N LEU A 32 1.61 -13.41 45.94
CA LEU A 32 2.63 -14.33 45.41
C LEU A 32 2.20 -15.81 45.47
N SER A 33 1.18 -16.15 46.25
CA SER A 33 0.63 -17.51 46.34
C SER A 33 -0.34 -17.83 45.20
N LYS A 34 -0.87 -16.82 44.52
CA LYS A 34 -1.82 -16.97 43.42
C LYS A 34 -1.08 -17.07 42.08
N ILE A 35 -1.62 -17.89 41.18
CA ILE A 35 -1.09 -18.04 39.83
C ILE A 35 -1.36 -16.74 39.06
N ASN A 36 -0.40 -16.28 38.25
CA ASN A 36 -0.59 -15.15 37.34
C ASN A 36 -0.56 -15.65 35.88
N LYS A 37 -1.53 -15.19 35.07
CA LYS A 37 -1.62 -15.53 33.64
C LYS A 37 -1.34 -14.30 32.79
N THR A 38 -0.44 -14.45 31.83
CA THR A 38 0.01 -13.36 30.96
C THR A 38 -0.58 -13.49 29.55
N ILE A 39 -1.18 -12.41 29.05
CA ILE A 39 -1.78 -12.32 27.71
C ILE A 39 -1.10 -11.22 26.91
N LEU A 40 -0.66 -11.50 25.69
CA LEU A 40 -0.19 -10.50 24.74
C LEU A 40 -1.27 -10.22 23.69
N LEU A 41 -1.70 -8.95 23.56
CA LEU A 41 -2.69 -8.55 22.56
C LEU A 41 -2.02 -7.92 21.34
N VAL A 42 -2.29 -8.45 20.15
CA VAL A 42 -1.69 -8.01 18.88
C VAL A 42 -2.76 -7.79 17.83
N GLY A 43 -2.80 -6.59 17.25
CA GLY A 43 -3.78 -6.25 16.22
C GLY A 43 -3.63 -4.80 15.77
N GLU A 44 -4.27 -4.44 14.66
CA GLU A 44 -4.21 -3.08 14.13
C GLU A 44 -4.88 -2.03 15.04
N THR A 45 -4.60 -0.75 14.78
CA THR A 45 -5.28 0.38 15.42
C THR A 45 -6.78 0.32 15.12
N GLY A 46 -7.62 0.42 16.15
CA GLY A 46 -9.08 0.32 15.98
C GLY A 46 -9.64 -1.11 15.90
N ALA A 47 -8.80 -2.15 16.02
CA ALA A 47 -9.25 -3.55 16.12
C ALA A 47 -9.99 -3.87 17.44
N GLY A 48 -10.05 -2.93 18.39
CA GLY A 48 -10.79 -3.10 19.66
C GLY A 48 -9.98 -3.65 20.83
N LYS A 49 -8.63 -3.56 20.81
CA LYS A 49 -7.75 -4.03 21.89
C LYS A 49 -8.07 -3.38 23.25
N SER A 50 -8.13 -2.05 23.31
CA SER A 50 -8.43 -1.31 24.55
C SER A 50 -9.83 -1.64 25.10
N THR A 51 -10.83 -1.77 24.23
CA THR A 51 -12.18 -2.19 24.62
C THR A 51 -12.18 -3.61 25.19
N LEU A 52 -11.39 -4.52 24.59
CA LEU A 52 -11.23 -5.89 25.08
C LEU A 52 -10.54 -5.93 26.46
N ILE A 53 -9.52 -5.09 26.70
CA ILE A 53 -8.87 -4.96 28.01
C ILE A 53 -9.89 -4.50 29.06
N ASN A 54 -10.65 -3.44 28.77
CA ASN A 54 -11.68 -2.96 29.68
C ASN A 54 -12.75 -4.04 29.96
N ALA A 55 -13.15 -4.82 28.94
CA ALA A 55 -14.09 -5.92 29.14
C ALA A 55 -13.52 -7.06 30.00
N LEU A 56 -12.24 -7.44 29.80
CA LEU A 56 -11.54 -8.43 30.62
C LEU A 56 -11.45 -7.99 32.09
N VAL A 57 -11.17 -6.71 32.34
CA VAL A 57 -11.11 -6.14 33.70
C VAL A 57 -12.46 -6.26 34.40
N ASN A 58 -13.55 -5.83 33.76
CA ASN A 58 -14.90 -5.92 34.33
C ASN A 58 -15.31 -7.38 34.59
N PHE A 59 -15.00 -8.29 33.67
CA PHE A 59 -15.22 -9.72 33.86
C PHE A 59 -14.45 -10.25 35.07
N THR A 60 -13.17 -9.89 35.20
CA THR A 60 -12.30 -10.31 36.31
C THR A 60 -12.82 -9.79 37.66
N MET A 61 -13.29 -8.55 37.69
CA MET A 61 -13.91 -7.94 38.88
C MET A 61 -15.30 -8.52 39.22
N GLY A 62 -15.86 -9.38 38.37
CA GLY A 62 -17.17 -9.99 38.59
C GLY A 62 -18.35 -9.05 38.40
N VAL A 63 -18.18 -7.98 37.61
CA VAL A 63 -19.24 -6.99 37.33
C VAL A 63 -20.38 -7.67 36.58
N LYS A 64 -21.59 -7.50 37.08
CA LYS A 64 -22.82 -8.02 36.49
C LYS A 64 -23.58 -6.92 35.78
N GLN A 65 -24.45 -7.32 34.86
CA GLN A 65 -25.26 -6.36 34.10
C GLN A 65 -26.18 -5.54 35.00
N GLU A 66 -26.64 -6.15 36.09
CA GLU A 66 -27.55 -5.57 37.09
C GLU A 66 -26.87 -4.53 37.98
N ASP A 67 -25.53 -4.56 38.08
CA ASP A 67 -24.78 -3.61 38.90
C ASP A 67 -24.82 -2.19 38.31
N ASP A 68 -25.16 -2.07 37.02
CA ASP A 68 -25.26 -0.82 36.26
C ASP A 68 -24.02 0.08 36.33
N VAL A 69 -22.85 -0.54 36.50
CA VAL A 69 -21.54 0.11 36.52
C VAL A 69 -20.61 -0.47 35.46
N TRP A 70 -19.69 0.35 34.96
CA TRP A 70 -18.62 -0.09 34.06
C TRP A 70 -17.30 0.57 34.44
N PHE A 71 -16.23 -0.22 34.56
CA PHE A 71 -14.90 0.27 34.89
C PHE A 71 -14.01 0.38 33.64
N GLN A 72 -13.31 1.50 33.48
CA GLN A 72 -12.30 1.69 32.43
C GLN A 72 -10.92 1.78 33.07
N ILE A 73 -9.99 0.91 32.67
CA ILE A 73 -8.57 0.99 33.07
C ILE A 73 -7.74 1.67 31.98
N VAL A 74 -8.14 1.49 30.71
CA VAL A 74 -7.56 2.19 29.56
C VAL A 74 -8.44 3.40 29.26
N GLU A 75 -7.88 4.60 29.35
CA GLU A 75 -8.58 5.85 29.01
C GLU A 75 -8.93 5.87 27.51
N GLU A 76 -10.20 6.08 27.19
CA GLU A 76 -10.67 6.42 25.85
C GLU A 76 -10.67 7.97 25.74
N GLU A 77 -9.51 8.62 25.62
CA GLU A 77 -9.45 10.09 25.52
C GLU A 77 -10.23 10.60 24.30
N LYS A 78 -10.91 11.76 24.43
CA LYS A 78 -11.52 12.54 23.34
C LYS A 78 -10.49 13.21 22.42
N LYS A 79 -9.34 12.58 22.13
CA LYS A 79 -8.47 13.01 21.03
C LYS A 79 -9.03 12.45 19.72
N GLU A 80 -8.76 13.15 18.61
CA GLU A 80 -9.12 12.66 17.26
C GLU A 80 -8.74 11.18 17.19
N GLN A 81 -9.70 10.31 16.89
CA GLN A 81 -9.44 8.89 16.69
C GLN A 81 -8.59 8.67 15.42
N SER A 82 -7.67 9.55 15.04
CA SER A 82 -6.67 9.36 14.00
C SER A 82 -5.32 8.92 14.55
N GLU A 83 -5.09 9.11 15.86
CA GLU A 83 -3.85 8.73 16.56
C GLU A 83 -4.05 7.40 17.32
N SER A 84 -2.98 6.60 17.49
CA SER A 84 -3.05 5.42 18.37
C SER A 84 -3.17 5.88 19.83
N GLN A 85 -4.16 5.33 20.54
CA GLN A 85 -4.42 5.65 21.95
C GLN A 85 -3.27 5.16 22.85
N THR A 86 -2.59 4.08 22.44
CA THR A 86 -1.39 3.57 23.10
C THR A 86 -0.19 3.98 22.25
N SER A 87 0.72 4.81 22.77
CA SER A 87 1.91 5.28 22.04
C SER A 87 3.15 4.39 22.21
N ASP A 88 3.07 3.40 23.11
CA ASP A 88 4.14 2.47 23.48
C ASP A 88 3.55 1.15 23.99
N VAL A 89 4.35 0.12 24.22
CA VAL A 89 3.88 -1.15 24.84
C VAL A 89 3.58 -0.91 26.33
N ILE A 90 2.38 -1.27 26.78
CA ILE A 90 1.93 -1.10 28.17
C ILE A 90 1.56 -2.45 28.79
N VAL A 91 2.01 -2.68 30.02
CA VAL A 91 1.63 -3.87 30.80
C VAL A 91 0.59 -3.48 31.84
N TYR A 92 -0.60 -4.06 31.75
CA TYR A 92 -1.67 -3.91 32.74
C TYR A 92 -1.69 -5.12 33.67
N GLU A 93 -1.51 -4.90 34.97
CA GLU A 93 -1.55 -5.93 35.99
C GLU A 93 -2.79 -5.77 36.86
N ILE A 94 -3.57 -6.85 36.99
CA ILE A 94 -4.85 -6.87 37.68
C ILE A 94 -4.77 -7.97 38.76
N PHE A 95 -4.74 -7.55 40.02
CA PHE A 95 -4.57 -8.42 41.20
C PHE A 95 -5.72 -8.27 42.19
N GLY A 96 -5.91 -9.27 43.06
CA GLY A 96 -6.86 -9.21 44.19
C GLY A 96 -8.29 -9.62 43.84
N PHE A 97 -8.48 -10.30 42.71
CA PHE A 97 -9.78 -10.78 42.22
C PHE A 97 -9.80 -12.30 41.96
N GLU A 98 -8.83 -13.03 42.52
CA GLU A 98 -8.59 -14.45 42.25
C GLU A 98 -9.62 -15.38 42.91
N ASP A 99 -10.44 -14.85 43.82
CA ASP A 99 -11.57 -15.57 44.43
C ASP A 99 -12.91 -15.22 43.76
N GLY A 100 -12.86 -14.44 42.67
CA GLY A 100 -14.01 -14.01 41.87
C GLY A 100 -14.31 -14.94 40.69
N THR A 101 -14.29 -14.40 39.46
CA THR A 101 -14.66 -15.13 38.24
C THR A 101 -13.58 -16.09 37.73
N GLN A 102 -12.36 -15.98 38.23
CA GLN A 102 -11.21 -16.78 37.80
C GLN A 102 -10.21 -17.01 38.94
N PRO A 103 -9.50 -18.15 38.97
CA PRO A 103 -8.62 -18.54 40.08
C PRO A 103 -7.18 -17.99 39.97
N PHE A 104 -6.96 -16.96 39.15
CA PHE A 104 -5.63 -16.42 38.86
C PHE A 104 -5.65 -14.91 38.61
N SER A 105 -4.52 -14.26 38.84
CA SER A 105 -4.30 -12.86 38.47
C SER A 105 -4.00 -12.72 36.97
N LEU A 106 -4.21 -11.51 36.43
CA LEU A 106 -3.97 -11.23 35.01
C LEU A 106 -2.89 -10.19 34.79
N SER A 107 -2.00 -10.47 33.84
CA SER A 107 -1.10 -9.49 33.24
C SER A 107 -1.40 -9.39 31.74
N ILE A 108 -1.79 -8.22 31.25
CA ILE A 108 -2.14 -7.99 29.85
C ILE A 108 -1.11 -7.04 29.24
N ILE A 109 -0.41 -7.51 28.21
CA ILE A 109 0.52 -6.71 27.42
C ILE A 109 -0.26 -6.13 26.25
N ASP A 110 -0.55 -4.84 26.31
CA ASP A 110 -1.15 -4.08 25.22
C ASP A 110 -0.06 -3.58 24.28
N THR A 111 -0.19 -3.93 23.00
CA THR A 111 0.68 -3.37 21.97
C THR A 111 0.01 -2.14 21.36
N PRO A 112 0.77 -1.08 21.05
CA PRO A 112 0.24 0.00 20.23
C PRO A 112 -0.25 -0.55 18.89
N GLY A 113 -1.20 0.14 18.26
CA GLY A 113 -1.71 -0.31 16.97
C GLY A 113 -0.61 -0.36 15.92
N TYR A 114 -0.13 -1.56 15.59
CA TYR A 114 0.91 -1.72 14.59
C TYR A 114 0.44 -1.13 13.23
N GLY A 115 1.38 -0.52 12.50
CA GLY A 115 1.19 0.08 11.17
C GLY A 115 0.50 1.45 11.16
N ASP A 116 0.54 2.21 12.25
CA ASP A 116 0.07 3.61 12.28
C ASP A 116 0.64 4.45 11.12
N ALA A 117 0.01 5.60 10.88
CA ALA A 117 0.36 6.56 9.82
C ALA A 117 1.84 7.03 9.78
N GLU A 118 2.68 6.63 10.74
CA GLU A 118 4.09 6.99 10.86
C GLU A 118 5.06 5.99 10.19
N GLY A 119 4.59 4.83 9.69
CA GLY A 119 5.37 3.93 8.83
C GLY A 119 6.13 2.79 9.54
N THR A 120 6.89 2.00 8.77
CA THR A 120 7.58 0.76 9.18
C THR A 120 8.62 0.94 10.29
N GLU A 121 9.10 2.17 10.50
CA GLU A 121 10.05 2.49 11.58
C GLU A 121 9.42 2.29 12.97
N ARG A 122 8.12 2.60 13.13
CA ARG A 122 7.41 2.39 14.41
C ARG A 122 7.23 0.92 14.73
N ASP A 123 7.02 0.07 13.74
CA ASP A 123 6.79 -1.37 13.94
C ASP A 123 8.07 -2.14 14.32
N VAL A 124 9.23 -1.68 13.83
CA VAL A 124 10.55 -2.11 14.32
C VAL A 124 10.71 -1.71 15.79
N ILE A 125 10.28 -0.49 16.15
CA ILE A 125 10.30 -0.03 17.54
C ILE A 125 9.40 -0.91 18.42
N VAL A 126 8.15 -1.20 18.03
CA VAL A 126 7.26 -2.04 18.85
C VAL A 126 7.82 -3.45 19.05
N SER A 127 8.40 -4.03 17.99
CA SER A 127 9.06 -5.34 18.08
C SER A 127 10.26 -5.31 19.04
N GLN A 128 11.05 -4.24 18.99
CA GLN A 128 12.15 -4.03 19.94
C GLN A 128 11.65 -3.79 21.38
N ARG A 129 10.52 -3.10 21.56
CA ARG A 129 9.91 -2.89 22.88
C ARG A 129 9.41 -4.19 23.50
N LEU A 130 8.82 -5.07 22.69
CA LEU A 130 8.46 -6.41 23.14
C LEU A 130 9.69 -7.24 23.52
N LEU A 131 10.77 -7.15 22.73
CA LEU A 131 12.06 -7.77 23.06
C LEU A 131 12.60 -7.29 24.41
N ASP A 132 12.58 -5.97 24.63
CA ASP A 132 13.03 -5.35 25.87
C ASP A 132 12.17 -5.81 27.06
N LEU A 133 10.86 -5.90 26.89
CA LEU A 133 9.93 -6.38 27.92
C LEU A 133 10.20 -7.83 28.34
N PHE A 134 10.47 -8.71 27.37
CA PHE A 134 10.63 -10.14 27.63
C PHE A 134 11.97 -10.51 28.27
N ARG A 135 12.88 -9.55 28.39
CA ARG A 135 14.25 -9.76 28.85
C ARG A 135 14.65 -8.96 30.06
N SER A 136 13.91 -7.90 30.38
CA SER A 136 14.14 -7.14 31.62
C SER A 136 13.96 -8.06 32.83
N ASP A 137 14.84 -7.95 33.84
CA ASP A 137 14.74 -8.73 35.09
C ASP A 137 13.37 -8.55 35.75
N ASP A 138 12.87 -7.31 35.74
CA ASP A 138 11.54 -6.92 36.24
C ASP A 138 10.43 -7.04 35.17
N GLY A 139 10.74 -7.67 34.02
CA GLY A 139 9.89 -7.79 32.84
C GLY A 139 8.95 -9.00 32.84
N VAL A 140 8.56 -9.44 31.64
CA VAL A 140 7.61 -10.55 31.46
C VAL A 140 8.32 -11.78 30.91
N HIS A 141 8.40 -12.81 31.73
CA HIS A 141 9.24 -13.98 31.46
C HIS A 141 8.50 -15.17 30.85
N ALA A 142 7.17 -15.15 30.88
CA ALA A 142 6.33 -16.17 30.27
C ALA A 142 5.01 -15.60 29.77
N ILE A 143 4.51 -16.13 28.66
CA ILE A 143 3.19 -15.82 28.09
C ILE A 143 2.32 -17.07 28.12
N ASN A 144 1.06 -16.92 28.53
CA ASN A 144 0.05 -17.97 28.48
C ASN A 144 -0.78 -17.91 27.21
N ALA A 145 -1.05 -16.72 26.67
CA ALA A 145 -1.76 -16.58 25.41
C ALA A 145 -1.28 -15.37 24.59
N VAL A 146 -1.24 -15.53 23.27
CA VAL A 146 -1.10 -14.43 22.31
C VAL A 146 -2.43 -14.30 21.57
N GLY A 147 -3.13 -13.20 21.83
CA GLY A 147 -4.40 -12.88 21.19
C GLY A 147 -4.21 -12.09 19.91
N LEU A 148 -4.53 -12.69 18.76
CA LEU A 148 -4.62 -12.00 17.48
C LEU A 148 -5.98 -11.28 17.41
N VAL A 149 -5.98 -9.97 17.66
CA VAL A 149 -7.19 -9.17 17.78
C VAL A 149 -7.63 -8.65 16.42
N MET A 150 -8.85 -9.03 15.99
CA MET A 150 -9.42 -8.70 14.68
C MET A 150 -10.91 -8.39 14.79
N LYS A 151 -11.48 -7.58 13.87
CA LYS A 151 -12.93 -7.35 13.84
C LYS A 151 -13.64 -8.50 13.13
N ALA A 152 -14.85 -8.86 13.58
CA ALA A 152 -15.69 -9.89 12.94
C ALA A 152 -16.05 -9.58 11.47
N SER A 153 -16.09 -8.29 11.12
CA SER A 153 -16.36 -7.76 9.77
C SER A 153 -15.17 -7.87 8.80
N GLU A 154 -13.98 -8.26 9.28
CA GLU A 154 -12.80 -8.42 8.44
C GLU A 154 -12.99 -9.63 7.53
N ASN A 155 -13.19 -9.37 6.24
CA ASN A 155 -13.39 -10.43 5.26
C ASN A 155 -12.06 -10.94 4.67
N ARG A 156 -10.95 -10.25 4.97
CA ARG A 156 -9.61 -10.58 4.47
C ARG A 156 -8.56 -10.07 5.46
N LEU A 157 -7.45 -10.78 5.61
CA LEU A 157 -6.24 -10.19 6.19
C LEU A 157 -5.62 -9.24 5.16
N ASN A 158 -5.77 -7.94 5.37
CA ASN A 158 -5.10 -6.94 4.55
C ASN A 158 -3.56 -7.09 4.67
N ASP A 159 -2.82 -6.56 3.68
CA ASP A 159 -1.35 -6.65 3.62
C ASP A 159 -0.67 -6.17 4.93
N ARG A 160 -1.32 -5.24 5.63
CA ARG A 160 -0.89 -4.69 6.92
C ARG A 160 -1.07 -5.69 8.06
N LEU A 161 -2.24 -6.25 8.31
CA LEU A 161 -2.50 -7.26 9.34
C LEU A 161 -1.59 -8.49 9.15
N ARG A 162 -1.33 -8.89 7.90
CA ARG A 162 -0.37 -9.97 7.60
C ARG A 162 1.03 -9.63 8.04
N TYR A 163 1.50 -8.40 7.77
CA TYR A 163 2.79 -7.91 8.24
C TYR A 163 2.88 -7.90 9.77
N ILE A 164 1.83 -7.42 10.46
CA ILE A 164 1.78 -7.33 11.92
C ILE A 164 1.94 -8.72 12.54
N PHE A 165 1.10 -9.67 12.10
CA PHE A 165 1.15 -11.02 12.62
C PHE A 165 2.47 -11.70 12.26
N SER A 166 2.98 -11.50 11.05
CA SER A 166 4.27 -12.08 10.64
C SER A 166 5.44 -11.58 11.50
N SER A 167 5.46 -10.29 11.83
CA SER A 167 6.54 -9.64 12.59
C SER A 167 6.51 -10.00 14.07
N VAL A 168 5.32 -10.09 14.66
CA VAL A 168 5.18 -10.57 16.05
C VAL A 168 5.49 -12.06 16.11
N MET A 169 4.99 -12.87 15.17
CA MET A 169 5.23 -14.31 15.15
C MET A 169 6.72 -14.66 15.00
N SER A 170 7.54 -13.82 14.38
CA SER A 170 8.99 -14.07 14.30
C SER A 170 9.73 -13.90 15.62
N LEU A 171 9.12 -13.24 16.61
CA LEU A 171 9.67 -13.16 17.97
C LEU A 171 9.50 -14.47 18.75
N PHE A 172 8.70 -15.40 18.24
CA PHE A 172 8.29 -16.59 18.97
C PHE A 172 8.88 -17.87 18.36
N GLY A 173 9.17 -18.84 19.22
CA GLY A 173 9.53 -20.20 18.80
C GLY A 173 8.31 -21.01 18.38
N LYS A 174 8.53 -22.11 17.65
CA LYS A 174 7.44 -23.02 17.21
C LYS A 174 6.56 -23.55 18.35
N ASN A 175 7.08 -23.60 19.57
CA ASN A 175 6.35 -23.99 20.77
C ASN A 175 5.22 -23.02 21.17
N MET A 176 5.17 -21.81 20.61
CA MET A 176 4.11 -20.82 20.87
C MET A 176 2.83 -21.07 20.09
N GLU A 177 2.83 -21.90 19.04
CA GLU A 177 1.69 -22.10 18.14
C GLU A 177 0.38 -22.44 18.88
N LYS A 178 0.45 -23.32 19.88
CA LYS A 178 -0.71 -23.75 20.70
C LYS A 178 -1.23 -22.68 21.67
N ASN A 179 -0.49 -21.60 21.86
CA ASN A 179 -0.85 -20.49 22.75
C ASN A 179 -1.32 -19.26 21.97
N ILE A 180 -1.34 -19.31 20.63
CA ILE A 180 -1.82 -18.22 19.77
C ILE A 180 -3.29 -18.48 19.44
N VAL A 181 -4.17 -17.54 19.76
CA VAL A 181 -5.62 -17.64 19.55
C VAL A 181 -6.16 -16.39 18.87
N ALA A 182 -7.28 -16.51 18.16
CA ALA A 182 -7.95 -15.36 17.55
C ALA A 182 -8.94 -14.73 18.53
N LEU A 183 -8.84 -13.41 18.75
CA LEU A 183 -9.77 -12.65 19.60
C LEU A 183 -10.60 -11.73 18.69
N ILE A 184 -11.81 -12.16 18.38
CA ILE A 184 -12.68 -11.53 17.39
C ILE A 184 -13.58 -10.51 18.06
N THR A 185 -13.28 -9.24 17.86
CA THR A 185 -14.03 -8.11 18.42
C THR A 185 -15.14 -7.65 17.49
N HIS A 186 -16.04 -6.79 17.96
CA HIS A 186 -17.21 -6.32 17.20
C HIS A 186 -18.07 -7.49 16.68
N SER A 187 -18.05 -8.62 17.37
CA SER A 187 -18.83 -9.79 16.98
C SER A 187 -20.32 -9.57 17.27
N ASP A 188 -21.14 -10.08 16.37
CA ASP A 188 -22.60 -10.17 16.52
C ASP A 188 -23.04 -11.50 17.15
N GLY A 189 -22.08 -12.33 17.59
CA GLY A 189 -22.30 -13.64 18.18
C GLY A 189 -22.38 -14.78 17.16
N MET A 190 -22.24 -14.50 15.85
CA MET A 190 -22.16 -15.54 14.82
C MET A 190 -20.73 -15.99 14.56
N THR A 191 -20.55 -17.27 14.21
CA THR A 191 -19.24 -17.82 13.84
C THR A 191 -18.60 -17.01 12.70
N PRO A 192 -17.41 -16.43 12.89
CA PRO A 192 -16.81 -15.48 11.97
C PRO A 192 -16.07 -16.20 10.83
N LYS A 193 -16.80 -16.96 10.01
CA LYS A 193 -16.24 -17.82 8.95
C LYS A 193 -15.29 -17.09 7.99
N ASN A 194 -15.55 -15.82 7.69
CA ASN A 194 -14.71 -15.04 6.78
C ASN A 194 -13.35 -14.72 7.40
N VAL A 195 -13.32 -14.31 8.67
CA VAL A 195 -12.08 -14.01 9.41
C VAL A 195 -11.26 -15.28 9.60
N LEU A 196 -11.91 -16.38 9.98
CA LEU A 196 -11.26 -17.67 10.16
C LEU A 196 -10.70 -18.20 8.83
N GLY A 197 -11.48 -18.12 7.75
CA GLY A 197 -11.02 -18.44 6.41
C GLY A 197 -9.86 -17.56 5.95
N ALA A 198 -9.82 -16.29 6.36
CA ALA A 198 -8.71 -15.39 6.05
C ALA A 198 -7.41 -15.78 6.78
N LEU A 199 -7.50 -16.21 8.05
CA LEU A 199 -6.36 -16.76 8.80
C LEU A 199 -5.80 -18.01 8.13
N GLU A 200 -6.68 -18.89 7.65
CA GLU A 200 -6.33 -20.12 6.91
C GLU A 200 -5.66 -19.82 5.57
N ASP A 201 -6.25 -18.93 4.78
CA ASP A 201 -5.71 -18.52 3.48
C ASP A 201 -4.33 -17.87 3.60
N ALA A 202 -4.08 -17.19 4.72
CA ALA A 202 -2.79 -16.59 5.05
C ALA A 202 -1.83 -17.57 5.74
N LYS A 203 -2.26 -18.81 6.01
CA LYS A 203 -1.47 -19.86 6.67
C LYS A 203 -0.89 -19.40 8.02
N ILE A 204 -1.67 -18.63 8.77
CA ILE A 204 -1.28 -18.15 10.10
C ILE A 204 -1.23 -19.34 11.06
N LYS A 205 -0.10 -19.52 11.73
CA LYS A 205 0.11 -20.61 12.70
C LYS A 205 -0.50 -20.26 14.04
N CYS A 206 -1.64 -20.84 14.36
CA CYS A 206 -2.33 -20.63 15.63
C CYS A 206 -2.90 -21.94 16.17
N ALA A 207 -3.36 -21.91 17.41
CA ALA A 207 -3.96 -23.05 18.08
C ALA A 207 -5.16 -23.58 17.27
N ARG A 208 -5.30 -24.91 17.28
CA ARG A 208 -6.35 -25.64 16.56
C ARG A 208 -7.23 -26.36 17.56
N ASP A 209 -8.53 -26.35 17.33
CA ASP A 209 -9.49 -27.15 18.08
C ASP A 209 -9.61 -28.58 17.52
N GLU A 210 -10.58 -29.34 18.03
CA GLU A 210 -10.82 -30.74 17.64
C GLU A 210 -11.28 -30.87 16.18
N ASP A 211 -11.90 -29.83 15.63
CA ASP A 211 -12.36 -29.76 14.23
C ASP A 211 -11.26 -29.21 13.29
N ASN A 212 -10.04 -29.00 13.82
CA ASN A 212 -8.91 -28.39 13.13
C ASN A 212 -9.18 -26.94 12.67
N GLU A 213 -10.14 -26.25 13.27
CA GLU A 213 -10.37 -24.82 13.06
C GLU A 213 -9.46 -23.98 13.99
N PRO A 214 -9.12 -22.73 13.61
CA PRO A 214 -8.43 -21.80 14.51
C PRO A 214 -9.23 -21.57 15.80
N VAL A 215 -8.61 -21.81 16.95
CA VAL A 215 -9.19 -21.50 18.26
C VAL A 215 -9.46 -20.00 18.33
N HIS A 216 -10.72 -19.64 18.57
CA HIS A 216 -11.16 -18.26 18.55
C HIS A 216 -12.19 -17.97 19.65
N PHE A 217 -12.21 -16.71 20.10
CA PHE A 217 -13.16 -16.20 21.08
C PHE A 217 -13.79 -14.90 20.56
N MET A 218 -15.08 -14.74 20.78
CA MET A 218 -15.85 -13.63 20.21
C MET A 218 -16.31 -12.63 21.27
N PHE A 219 -16.09 -11.35 21.01
CA PHE A 219 -16.43 -10.27 21.94
C PHE A 219 -17.25 -9.20 21.22
N ASN A 220 -18.40 -8.83 21.80
CA ASN A 220 -19.25 -7.78 21.28
C ASN A 220 -18.86 -6.47 21.97
N ASN A 221 -18.22 -5.51 21.29
CA ASN A 221 -17.63 -4.31 21.91
C ASN A 221 -18.65 -3.23 22.33
N ARG A 222 -19.82 -3.60 22.87
CA ARG A 222 -20.98 -2.69 23.08
C ARG A 222 -21.41 -2.52 24.53
N GLN A 223 -20.68 -3.08 25.49
CA GLN A 223 -21.04 -3.10 26.89
C GLN A 223 -21.21 -1.70 27.52
N THR A 224 -20.60 -0.67 26.93
CA THR A 224 -20.64 0.73 27.38
C THR A 224 -21.74 1.57 26.72
N LYS A 225 -22.49 1.06 25.73
CA LYS A 225 -23.49 1.85 25.00
C LYS A 225 -24.79 2.00 25.82
N LEU A 226 -25.27 3.24 25.97
CA LEU A 226 -26.45 3.62 26.76
C LEU A 226 -27.68 2.74 26.51
N LYS A 227 -28.31 2.26 27.59
CA LYS A 227 -29.65 1.65 27.54
C LYS A 227 -30.68 2.73 27.21
N THR A 228 -31.21 2.75 25.98
CA THR A 228 -32.37 3.58 25.60
C THR A 228 -33.61 2.70 25.39
N LYS A 229 -34.82 3.29 25.44
CA LYS A 229 -36.09 2.57 25.17
C LYS A 229 -36.16 1.87 23.80
N LYS A 230 -35.22 2.16 22.87
CA LYS A 230 -35.09 1.52 21.54
C LYS A 230 -34.11 0.31 21.51
N ASN A 231 -33.38 0.01 22.59
CA ASN A 231 -32.28 -0.97 22.59
C ASN A 231 -32.64 -2.31 23.28
N ALA A 232 -33.58 -3.09 22.72
CA ALA A 232 -33.96 -4.39 23.28
C ALA A 232 -32.86 -5.48 23.23
N ASN A 233 -31.81 -5.29 22.42
CA ASN A 233 -30.74 -6.29 22.19
C ASN A 233 -29.49 -6.17 23.08
N ALA A 234 -29.44 -5.23 24.04
CA ALA A 234 -28.25 -5.01 24.88
C ALA A 234 -27.93 -6.20 25.81
N LYS A 235 -28.94 -6.98 26.22
CA LYS A 235 -28.78 -8.15 27.09
C LYS A 235 -28.09 -9.32 26.38
N GLY A 236 -28.51 -9.66 25.17
CA GLY A 236 -27.90 -10.75 24.40
C GLY A 236 -26.42 -10.50 24.08
N ALA A 237 -26.03 -9.25 23.82
CA ALA A 237 -24.64 -8.87 23.59
C ALA A 237 -23.75 -9.03 24.84
N TRP A 238 -24.29 -8.69 26.01
CA TRP A 238 -23.62 -8.86 27.30
C TRP A 238 -23.42 -10.35 27.60
N ASP A 239 -24.51 -11.12 27.59
CA ASP A 239 -24.51 -12.55 27.91
C ASP A 239 -23.56 -13.33 26.99
N SER A 240 -23.60 -13.05 25.68
CA SER A 240 -22.69 -13.69 24.71
C SER A 240 -21.23 -13.34 24.96
N THR A 241 -20.91 -12.10 25.35
CA THR A 241 -19.51 -11.73 25.64
C THR A 241 -19.05 -12.39 26.93
N MET A 242 -19.88 -12.44 27.97
CA MET A 242 -19.52 -13.04 29.25
C MET A 242 -19.32 -14.56 29.12
N ASP A 243 -20.15 -15.24 28.32
CA ASP A 243 -19.95 -16.66 28.00
C ASP A 243 -18.61 -16.90 27.29
N GLN A 244 -18.30 -16.09 26.27
CA GLN A 244 -17.04 -16.18 25.53
C GLN A 244 -15.81 -15.82 26.39
N MET A 245 -15.94 -14.87 27.32
CA MET A 245 -14.91 -14.59 28.34
C MET A 245 -14.70 -15.80 29.26
N GLY A 246 -15.77 -16.47 29.68
CA GLY A 246 -15.68 -17.71 30.46
C GLY A 246 -14.93 -18.81 29.71
N GLN A 247 -15.25 -19.02 28.43
CA GLN A 247 -14.53 -19.98 27.57
C GLN A 247 -13.06 -19.61 27.40
N PHE A 248 -12.75 -18.31 27.23
CA PHE A 248 -11.38 -17.83 27.12
C PHE A 248 -10.59 -18.05 28.43
N VAL A 249 -11.22 -17.82 29.58
CA VAL A 249 -10.63 -18.11 30.90
C VAL A 249 -10.40 -19.61 31.09
N GLU A 250 -11.33 -20.47 30.66
CA GLU A 250 -11.13 -21.93 30.66
C GLU A 250 -9.94 -22.36 29.79
N PHE A 251 -9.76 -21.71 28.64
CA PHE A 251 -8.55 -21.89 27.83
C PHE A 251 -7.30 -21.46 28.61
N LEU A 252 -7.31 -20.28 29.24
CA LEU A 252 -6.17 -19.77 30.03
C LEU A 252 -5.82 -20.66 31.24
N LYS A 253 -6.80 -21.28 31.89
CA LYS A 253 -6.58 -22.27 32.97
C LYS A 253 -5.70 -23.41 32.48
N LYS A 254 -6.04 -23.96 31.31
CA LYS A 254 -5.33 -25.09 30.67
C LYS A 254 -4.05 -24.67 29.95
N ALA A 255 -3.92 -23.40 29.57
CA ALA A 255 -2.77 -22.90 28.83
C ALA A 255 -1.49 -22.90 29.68
N GLU A 256 -0.55 -23.76 29.28
CA GLU A 256 0.78 -23.81 29.85
C GLU A 256 1.54 -22.51 29.55
N PRO A 257 2.23 -21.92 30.55
CA PRO A 257 3.09 -20.78 30.31
C PRO A 257 4.26 -21.18 29.41
N ARG A 258 4.52 -20.37 28.38
CA ARG A 258 5.67 -20.52 27.51
C ARG A 258 6.73 -19.50 27.91
N ASN A 259 7.84 -19.99 28.43
CA ASN A 259 8.97 -19.17 28.85
C ASN A 259 9.58 -18.44 27.64
N LEU A 260 9.87 -17.15 27.83
CA LEU A 260 10.43 -16.24 26.83
C LEU A 260 11.93 -16.00 27.06
N ILE A 261 12.41 -16.07 28.31
CA ILE A 261 13.83 -15.85 28.68
C ILE A 261 14.77 -16.81 27.93
N THR A 262 14.33 -18.02 27.65
CA THR A 262 15.12 -19.06 26.96
C THR A 262 14.89 -19.13 25.46
N THR A 263 14.20 -18.15 24.86
CA THR A 263 13.98 -18.17 23.41
C THR A 263 15.28 -17.85 22.68
N GLU A 264 15.99 -18.93 22.36
CA GLU A 264 17.10 -18.99 21.40
C GLU A 264 16.78 -18.18 20.13
N VAL A 265 15.49 -18.08 19.75
CA VAL A 265 14.97 -17.24 18.67
C VAL A 265 15.33 -15.76 18.84
N LEU A 266 15.10 -15.17 20.02
CA LEU A 266 15.34 -13.74 20.25
C LEU A 266 16.84 -13.42 20.30
N ASN A 267 17.61 -14.29 20.96
CA ASN A 267 19.06 -14.15 21.03
C ASN A 267 19.71 -14.33 19.64
N LEU A 268 19.22 -15.29 18.85
CA LEU A 268 19.67 -15.47 17.48
C LEU A 268 19.33 -14.26 16.61
N HIS A 269 18.17 -13.61 16.74
CA HIS A 269 17.87 -12.40 15.96
C HIS A 269 18.89 -11.27 16.21
N ILE A 270 19.29 -11.04 17.46
CA ILE A 270 20.31 -10.04 17.80
C ILE A 270 21.69 -10.47 17.30
N GLN A 271 22.09 -11.72 17.56
CA GLN A 271 23.38 -12.24 17.09
C GLN A 271 23.49 -12.19 15.58
N ILE A 272 22.43 -12.55 14.87
CA ILE A 272 22.33 -12.50 13.41
C ILE A 272 22.49 -11.07 12.91
N THR A 273 21.74 -10.12 13.48
CA THR A 273 21.79 -8.71 13.09
C THR A 273 23.18 -8.12 13.33
N ALA A 274 23.77 -8.43 14.50
CA ALA A 274 25.11 -8.02 14.88
C ALA A 274 26.19 -8.63 13.97
N CYS A 275 26.10 -9.93 13.67
CA CYS A 275 27.02 -10.60 12.75
C CYS A 275 26.92 -10.02 11.33
N ALA A 276 25.71 -9.77 10.83
CA ALA A 276 25.49 -9.19 9.51
C ALA A 276 26.07 -7.78 9.39
N GLN A 277 25.85 -6.92 10.38
CA GLN A 277 26.43 -5.57 10.42
C GLN A 277 27.96 -5.62 10.47
N ASN A 278 28.53 -6.45 11.35
CA ASN A 278 29.97 -6.62 11.46
C ASN A 278 30.59 -7.17 10.16
N LEU A 279 29.92 -8.11 9.50
CA LEU A 279 30.34 -8.68 8.21
C LEU A 279 30.31 -7.63 7.10
N GLN A 280 29.27 -6.79 7.04
CA GLN A 280 29.17 -5.70 6.06
C GLN A 280 30.32 -4.69 6.24
N GLU A 281 30.58 -4.23 7.47
CA GLU A 281 31.68 -3.31 7.77
C GLU A 281 33.06 -3.89 7.42
N ARG A 282 33.23 -5.22 7.57
CA ARG A 282 34.48 -5.89 7.18
C ARG A 282 34.63 -6.06 5.68
N ILE A 283 33.54 -6.32 4.96
CA ILE A 283 33.57 -6.35 3.49
C ILE A 283 34.00 -4.98 2.97
N GLU A 284 33.42 -3.90 3.49
CA GLU A 284 33.82 -2.53 3.16
C GLU A 284 35.31 -2.27 3.48
N LEU A 285 35.79 -2.68 4.66
CA LEU A 285 37.21 -2.55 5.02
C LEU A 285 38.12 -3.38 4.09
N THR A 286 37.69 -4.59 3.73
CA THR A 286 38.45 -5.48 2.84
C THR A 286 38.55 -4.88 1.45
N GLU A 287 37.45 -4.36 0.89
CA GLU A 287 37.45 -3.66 -0.39
C GLU A 287 38.33 -2.41 -0.38
N LEU A 288 38.33 -1.67 0.72
CA LEU A 288 39.24 -0.53 0.92
C LEU A 288 40.70 -0.96 0.93
N LYS A 289 41.03 -2.05 1.64
CA LYS A 289 42.37 -2.62 1.66
C LYS A 289 42.80 -3.21 0.32
N GLU A 290 41.89 -3.84 -0.42
CA GLU A 290 42.16 -4.30 -1.78
C GLU A 290 42.45 -3.14 -2.74
N ARG A 291 41.74 -2.01 -2.59
CA ARG A 291 42.04 -0.77 -3.33
C ARG A 291 43.42 -0.22 -2.98
N GLU A 292 43.76 -0.14 -1.68
CA GLU A 292 45.09 0.30 -1.21
C GLU A 292 46.20 -0.60 -1.80
N ILE A 293 46.00 -1.93 -1.77
CA ILE A 293 46.93 -2.92 -2.33
C ILE A 293 47.05 -2.73 -3.84
N LYS A 294 45.94 -2.56 -4.57
CA LYS A 294 45.95 -2.39 -6.03
C LYS A 294 46.64 -1.10 -6.45
N GLN A 295 46.37 0.02 -5.78
CA GLN A 295 47.06 1.30 -6.01
C GLN A 295 48.58 1.14 -5.79
N THR A 296 48.96 0.43 -4.72
CA THR A 296 50.36 0.14 -4.41
C THR A 296 50.99 -0.76 -5.48
N GLU A 297 50.31 -1.83 -5.91
CA GLU A 297 50.79 -2.72 -6.97
C GLU A 297 50.94 -2.02 -8.32
N GLU A 298 49.98 -1.16 -8.69
CA GLU A 298 50.02 -0.37 -9.92
C GLU A 298 51.17 0.65 -9.89
N ALA A 299 51.35 1.34 -8.78
CA ALA A 299 52.46 2.28 -8.60
C ALA A 299 53.82 1.56 -8.66
N LEU A 300 53.95 0.39 -8.02
CA LEU A 300 55.15 -0.43 -8.12
C LEU A 300 55.38 -0.98 -9.54
N LYS A 301 54.32 -1.18 -10.33
CA LYS A 301 54.42 -1.59 -11.74
C LYS A 301 54.82 -0.44 -12.66
N GLN A 302 54.32 0.77 -12.40
CA GLN A 302 54.62 1.97 -13.19
C GLN A 302 56.07 2.44 -12.95
N HIS A 303 56.53 2.42 -11.70
CA HIS A 303 57.88 2.84 -11.31
C HIS A 303 58.90 1.68 -11.28
N LYS A 304 58.74 0.66 -12.14
CA LYS A 304 59.60 -0.55 -12.14
C LYS A 304 61.09 -0.24 -12.35
N GLU A 305 61.43 0.75 -13.17
CA GLU A 305 62.82 1.14 -13.42
C GLU A 305 63.38 2.01 -12.28
N ASP A 306 62.58 2.93 -11.74
CA ASP A 306 62.95 3.78 -10.59
C ASP A 306 63.20 2.93 -9.33
N VAL A 307 62.41 1.87 -9.11
CA VAL A 307 62.64 0.87 -8.05
C VAL A 307 63.96 0.11 -8.25
N LYS A 308 64.35 -0.19 -9.50
CA LYS A 308 65.63 -0.85 -9.82
C LYS A 308 66.83 0.07 -9.65
N ASN A 309 66.68 1.34 -10.01
CA ASN A 309 67.71 2.37 -9.93
C ASN A 309 67.83 2.99 -8.52
N ASN A 310 66.99 2.55 -7.56
CA ASN A 310 66.98 3.02 -6.18
C ASN A 310 66.67 4.52 -6.05
N GLU A 311 65.91 5.06 -7.01
CA GLU A 311 65.50 6.46 -7.02
C GLU A 311 64.39 6.71 -5.99
N LYS A 312 64.46 7.86 -5.31
CA LYS A 312 63.43 8.26 -4.34
C LYS A 312 62.21 8.79 -5.08
N PHE A 313 61.18 7.96 -5.21
CA PHE A 313 59.86 8.41 -5.64
C PHE A 313 58.81 8.24 -4.53
N THR A 314 57.75 9.05 -4.65
CA THR A 314 56.61 9.06 -3.74
C THR A 314 55.36 8.61 -4.46
N VAL A 315 54.54 7.81 -3.79
CA VAL A 315 53.25 7.32 -4.29
C VAL A 315 52.15 7.81 -3.38
N GLU A 316 51.08 8.37 -3.95
CA GLU A 316 49.86 8.65 -3.21
C GLU A 316 48.97 7.42 -3.18
N VAL A 317 48.62 6.95 -1.99
CA VAL A 317 47.69 5.84 -1.78
C VAL A 317 46.59 6.24 -0.81
N ASP A 318 45.39 5.73 -1.05
CA ASP A 318 44.27 5.85 -0.11
C ASP A 318 44.44 4.82 1.01
N GLU A 319 44.90 5.27 2.18
CA GLU A 319 45.05 4.41 3.34
C GLU A 319 43.77 4.42 4.18
N SER A 320 43.23 3.22 4.43
CA SER A 320 42.06 3.04 5.28
C SER A 320 42.44 3.07 6.77
N TYR A 321 41.67 3.78 7.58
CA TYR A 321 41.78 3.79 9.04
C TYR A 321 40.40 3.72 9.69
N LYS A 322 40.37 3.34 10.98
CA LYS A 322 39.13 3.29 11.78
C LYS A 322 39.07 4.51 12.69
N GLU A 323 37.92 5.16 12.75
CA GLU A 323 37.65 6.29 13.63
C GLU A 323 36.40 6.00 14.47
N LYS A 324 36.37 6.46 15.72
CA LYS A 324 35.14 6.42 16.52
C LYS A 324 34.30 7.64 16.21
N GLU A 325 33.12 7.43 15.65
CA GLU A 325 32.11 8.46 15.45
C GLU A 325 30.95 8.27 16.42
N ASP A 326 30.28 9.36 16.79
CA ASP A 326 29.04 9.29 17.53
C ASP A 326 28.00 8.51 16.71
N VAL A 327 27.24 7.66 17.39
CA VAL A 327 26.14 6.93 16.74
C VAL A 327 25.11 7.97 16.28
N SER A 328 25.09 8.27 14.98
CA SER A 328 24.44 9.46 14.40
C SER A 328 23.01 9.69 14.91
N GLU A 329 22.79 10.88 15.47
CA GLU A 329 21.55 11.35 16.07
C GLU A 329 20.38 11.55 15.08
N ARG A 330 20.59 11.49 13.75
CA ARG A 330 19.59 11.96 12.77
C ARG A 330 18.40 11.06 12.47
N ARG A 331 18.32 9.83 12.98
CA ARG A 331 17.22 8.90 12.66
C ARG A 331 16.47 8.32 13.88
N TRP A 332 16.91 8.63 15.09
CA TRP A 332 16.43 7.97 16.34
C TRP A 332 16.27 8.97 17.51
N TYR A 333 16.29 10.26 17.22
CA TYR A 333 16.51 11.38 18.16
C TYR A 333 15.45 11.55 19.25
N TYR A 334 14.20 11.15 19.04
CA TYR A 334 13.11 11.62 19.90
C TYR A 334 12.77 10.73 21.12
N LEU A 335 13.38 9.55 21.28
CA LEU A 335 12.92 8.57 22.30
C LEU A 335 14.00 8.06 23.28
N TRP A 336 15.28 8.33 23.07
CA TRP A 336 16.37 7.72 23.86
C TRP A 336 17.01 8.71 24.84
N ARG A 337 16.24 9.13 25.85
CA ARG A 337 16.83 9.76 27.05
C ARG A 337 17.51 8.65 27.88
N ASN A 338 18.79 8.41 27.59
CA ASN A 338 19.84 7.89 28.51
C ASN A 338 20.38 6.44 28.45
N TYR A 339 19.92 5.49 27.60
CA TYR A 339 20.35 4.06 27.75
C TYR A 339 20.98 3.35 26.52
N GLY A 340 20.96 3.95 25.32
CA GLY A 340 21.50 3.33 24.10
C GLY A 340 23.00 3.57 23.89
N GLY A 341 23.74 2.53 23.49
CA GLY A 341 25.15 2.61 23.09
C GLY A 341 25.57 1.42 22.22
N ALA A 342 26.70 1.55 21.51
CA ALA A 342 27.31 0.46 20.78
C ALA A 342 28.26 -0.32 21.71
N VAL A 343 28.23 -1.65 21.62
CA VAL A 343 29.25 -2.53 22.19
C VAL A 343 30.37 -2.68 21.17
N THR A 344 31.54 -2.14 21.49
CA THR A 344 32.71 -2.14 20.63
C THR A 344 33.86 -2.91 21.28
N CYS A 345 34.65 -3.62 20.47
CA CYS A 345 35.85 -4.30 20.92
C CYS A 345 37.05 -3.37 20.76
N ASN A 346 37.79 -3.07 21.83
CA ASN A 346 38.96 -2.20 21.75
C ASN A 346 40.19 -2.93 21.16
N VAL A 347 40.25 -4.25 21.26
CA VAL A 347 41.33 -5.09 20.70
C VAL A 347 41.20 -5.22 19.19
N CYS A 348 40.02 -5.61 18.71
CA CYS A 348 39.76 -5.78 17.27
C CYS A 348 39.39 -4.46 16.56
N GLN A 349 39.06 -3.42 17.33
CA GLN A 349 38.46 -2.17 16.85
C GLN A 349 37.20 -2.44 16.01
N GLU A 350 36.30 -3.26 16.52
CA GLU A 350 35.12 -3.74 15.79
C GLU A 350 33.84 -3.40 16.53
N ASN A 351 32.78 -3.09 15.77
CA ASN A 351 31.44 -2.94 16.31
C ASN A 351 30.82 -4.33 16.48
N CYS A 352 30.64 -4.74 17.73
CA CYS A 352 30.11 -6.06 18.04
C CYS A 352 28.58 -6.02 18.16
N HIS A 353 28.00 -4.91 18.61
CA HIS A 353 26.55 -4.67 18.60
C HIS A 353 26.28 -3.16 18.60
N VAL A 354 25.84 -2.59 17.47
CA VAL A 354 25.75 -1.13 17.29
C VAL A 354 24.60 -0.49 18.09
N SER A 355 23.50 -1.23 18.27
CA SER A 355 22.29 -0.77 18.98
C SER A 355 22.06 -1.59 20.24
N CYS A 356 23.00 -1.52 21.19
CA CYS A 356 22.87 -2.22 22.47
C CYS A 356 22.12 -1.35 23.48
N THR A 357 20.93 -1.80 23.84
CA THR A 357 19.95 -1.00 24.58
C THR A 357 19.82 -1.45 26.03
N LEU A 358 19.89 -2.76 26.26
CA LEU A 358 19.59 -3.38 27.56
C LEU A 358 20.82 -3.67 28.43
N ALA A 359 21.96 -4.01 27.84
CA ALA A 359 23.13 -4.41 28.62
C ALA A 359 23.71 -3.19 29.37
N TRP A 360 23.78 -3.26 30.71
CA TRP A 360 24.43 -2.22 31.52
C TRP A 360 25.93 -2.13 31.24
N TYR A 361 26.56 -3.29 31.01
CA TYR A 361 27.97 -3.44 30.66
C TYR A 361 28.09 -4.27 29.39
N ALA A 362 29.20 -4.10 28.66
CA ALA A 362 29.48 -4.86 27.44
C ALA A 362 29.45 -6.38 27.68
N GLU A 363 29.84 -6.81 28.89
CA GLU A 363 29.88 -8.21 29.31
C GLU A 363 28.50 -8.86 29.38
N HIS A 364 27.45 -8.05 29.57
CA HIS A 364 26.06 -8.51 29.65
C HIS A 364 25.36 -8.48 28.29
N CYS A 365 26.07 -8.15 27.20
CA CYS A 365 25.49 -8.17 25.86
C CYS A 365 25.36 -9.60 25.34
N GLU A 366 24.31 -9.88 24.58
CA GLU A 366 23.95 -11.20 24.05
C GLU A 366 24.92 -11.74 22.99
N VAL A 367 25.78 -10.86 22.49
CA VAL A 367 26.93 -11.25 21.67
C VAL A 367 28.03 -11.88 22.52
N MET A 368 28.01 -11.75 23.84
CA MET A 368 28.91 -12.43 24.77
C MET A 368 28.33 -13.78 25.16
N LYS A 369 29.11 -14.84 24.97
CA LYS A 369 28.77 -16.20 25.40
C LYS A 369 29.97 -16.79 26.11
N ASP A 370 29.75 -17.35 27.30
CA ASP A 370 30.80 -17.97 28.12
C ASP A 370 32.00 -17.01 28.38
N GLY A 371 31.69 -15.73 28.59
CA GLY A 371 32.69 -14.67 28.84
C GLY A 371 33.47 -14.21 27.60
N ARG A 372 33.08 -14.63 26.39
CA ARG A 372 33.75 -14.27 25.13
C ARG A 372 32.78 -13.72 24.09
N CYS A 373 33.26 -12.79 23.27
CA CYS A 373 32.46 -12.25 22.18
C CYS A 373 32.32 -13.27 21.05
N THR A 374 31.08 -13.43 20.56
CA THR A 374 30.72 -14.30 19.44
C THR A 374 30.74 -13.57 18.10
N VAL A 375 30.90 -12.25 18.08
CA VAL A 375 30.84 -11.42 16.86
C VAL A 375 32.22 -10.95 16.40
N CYS A 376 33.11 -10.54 17.32
CA CYS A 376 34.41 -9.99 16.91
C CYS A 376 35.38 -11.05 16.39
N SER A 377 36.36 -10.62 15.58
CA SER A 377 37.30 -11.51 14.87
C SER A 377 38.11 -12.35 15.85
N GLY A 378 38.60 -11.73 16.92
CA GLY A 378 39.41 -12.38 17.94
C GLY A 378 38.64 -13.23 18.95
N LYS A 379 37.29 -13.26 18.87
CA LYS A 379 36.42 -13.81 19.93
C LYS A 379 36.90 -13.38 21.33
N CYS A 380 37.22 -12.09 21.42
CA CYS A 380 37.92 -11.49 22.55
C CYS A 380 37.08 -11.66 23.84
N PRO A 381 37.75 -11.76 25.00
CA PRO A 381 37.09 -11.69 26.30
C PRO A 381 36.12 -10.51 26.40
N ALA A 382 35.06 -10.71 27.16
CA ALA A 382 34.05 -9.68 27.42
C ALA A 382 34.65 -8.38 27.99
N SER A 383 35.72 -8.50 28.79
CA SER A 383 36.49 -7.39 29.38
C SER A 383 37.14 -6.46 28.36
N ASP A 384 37.40 -6.93 27.14
CA ASP A 384 38.00 -6.12 26.07
C ASP A 384 36.98 -5.25 25.33
N HIS A 385 35.71 -5.32 25.73
CA HIS A 385 34.61 -4.62 25.10
C HIS A 385 34.09 -3.49 25.99
N VAL A 386 33.67 -2.41 25.34
CA VAL A 386 33.08 -1.25 25.99
C VAL A 386 31.72 -0.95 25.38
N LYS A 387 30.76 -0.57 26.22
CA LYS A 387 29.50 0.01 25.78
C LYS A 387 29.61 1.53 25.84
N GLU A 388 29.48 2.20 24.70
CA GLU A 388 29.63 3.65 24.59
C GLU A 388 28.74 4.23 23.48
N LYS A 389 28.51 5.54 23.45
CA LYS A 389 27.70 6.20 22.40
C LYS A 389 28.45 6.40 21.07
N LYS A 390 29.53 5.63 20.86
CA LYS A 390 30.42 5.74 19.72
C LYS A 390 30.58 4.40 19.04
N LYS A 391 30.73 4.42 17.72
CA LYS A 391 31.02 3.24 16.90
C LYS A 391 32.25 3.47 16.04
N TYR A 392 32.96 2.40 15.70
CA TYR A 392 34.01 2.46 14.70
C TYR A 392 33.42 2.65 13.30
N VAL A 393 34.02 3.52 12.49
CA VAL A 393 33.67 3.74 11.09
C VAL A 393 34.96 3.67 10.27
N ASN A 394 34.88 2.99 9.12
CA ASN A 394 35.99 2.92 8.18
C ASN A 394 36.06 4.24 7.39
N LYS A 395 37.23 4.89 7.41
CA LYS A 395 37.51 6.10 6.62
C LYS A 395 38.77 5.92 5.79
N THR A 396 38.90 6.75 4.76
CA THR A 396 40.08 6.81 3.90
C THR A 396 40.75 8.17 4.00
N LYS A 397 42.07 8.18 4.04
CA LYS A 397 42.88 9.39 3.86
C LYS A 397 43.92 9.15 2.77
N ARG A 398 44.19 10.16 1.95
CA ARG A 398 45.31 10.13 1.00
C ARG A 398 46.61 10.32 1.74
N VAL A 399 47.55 9.41 1.54
CA VAL A 399 48.88 9.46 2.15
C VAL A 399 49.92 9.31 1.05
N THR A 400 50.88 10.23 1.04
CA THR A 400 52.08 10.14 0.20
C THR A 400 53.10 9.25 0.92
N LYS A 401 53.45 8.12 0.32
CA LYS A 401 54.42 7.14 0.87
C LYS A 401 55.64 7.03 -0.03
N THR A 402 56.83 6.96 0.55
CA THR A 402 58.07 6.63 -0.18
C THR A 402 58.27 5.12 -0.28
N VAL A 403 59.08 4.66 -1.25
CA VAL A 403 59.44 3.23 -1.36
C VAL A 403 60.12 2.68 -0.10
N ALA A 404 60.92 3.50 0.58
CA ALA A 404 61.58 3.12 1.82
C ALA A 404 60.58 2.90 2.96
N GLU A 405 59.61 3.80 3.13
CA GLU A 405 58.53 3.67 4.13
C GLU A 405 57.60 2.50 3.81
N MET A 406 57.33 2.26 2.52
CA MET A 406 56.60 1.06 2.08
C MET A 406 57.38 -0.20 2.47
N LYS A 407 58.67 -0.31 2.14
CA LYS A 407 59.51 -1.46 2.54
C LYS A 407 59.59 -1.63 4.07
N GLU A 408 59.80 -0.55 4.81
CA GLU A 408 59.94 -0.58 6.27
C GLU A 408 58.66 -1.03 6.99
N LYS A 409 57.48 -0.59 6.54
CA LYS A 409 56.18 -0.99 7.12
C LYS A 409 55.95 -2.51 7.04
N TYR A 410 56.45 -3.16 5.98
CA TYR A 410 56.24 -4.60 5.73
C TYR A 410 57.46 -5.48 6.10
N GLU A 411 58.63 -4.90 6.39
CA GLU A 411 59.80 -5.64 6.88
C GLU A 411 59.86 -5.76 8.42
N LYS A 412 59.19 -4.86 9.16
CA LYS A 412 59.15 -4.89 10.64
C LYS A 412 58.37 -6.06 11.27
N GLY A 413 57.79 -6.97 10.46
CA GLY A 413 57.18 -8.23 10.93
C GLY A 413 58.17 -9.39 11.17
N LYS A 414 59.47 -9.19 10.93
CA LYS A 414 60.51 -10.24 11.04
C LYS A 414 61.02 -10.43 12.48
N ALA A 415 60.47 -11.41 13.18
CA ALA A 415 61.20 -12.13 14.23
C ALA A 415 61.27 -13.62 13.83
N GLY A 416 61.96 -13.93 12.72
CA GLY A 416 62.10 -15.32 12.27
C GLY A 416 62.59 -15.51 10.82
N GLY A 417 63.89 -15.32 10.61
CA GLY A 417 64.75 -16.21 9.80
C GLY A 417 64.50 -16.55 8.31
N GLU A 418 63.41 -16.18 7.64
CA GLU A 418 63.21 -16.55 6.22
C GLU A 418 63.48 -15.40 5.22
N LYS A 419 64.07 -15.77 4.07
CA LYS A 419 64.58 -14.89 3.00
C LYS A 419 63.54 -13.84 2.56
N SER A 420 64.02 -12.62 2.27
CA SER A 420 63.19 -11.48 1.81
C SER A 420 62.26 -11.85 0.67
N THR A 421 60.99 -12.01 1.01
CA THR A 421 59.87 -12.01 0.09
C THR A 421 59.56 -10.57 -0.29
N SER A 422 59.31 -10.32 -1.59
CA SER A 422 59.06 -8.97 -2.09
C SER A 422 57.87 -8.34 -1.35
N LEU A 423 57.83 -7.00 -1.21
CA LEU A 423 56.70 -6.25 -0.64
C LEU A 423 55.33 -6.71 -1.19
N LEU A 424 55.31 -7.11 -2.46
CA LEU A 424 54.18 -7.67 -3.19
C LEU A 424 53.68 -9.01 -2.61
N GLU A 425 54.57 -9.84 -2.07
CA GLU A 425 54.23 -11.12 -1.45
C GLU A 425 53.62 -10.92 -0.05
N ASN A 426 54.07 -9.91 0.71
CA ASN A 426 53.46 -9.56 1.99
C ASN A 426 52.04 -8.98 1.81
N LEU A 427 51.84 -8.13 0.79
CA LEU A 427 50.51 -7.63 0.41
C LEU A 427 49.58 -8.78 -0.03
N LYS A 428 50.10 -9.78 -0.76
CA LYS A 428 49.35 -10.99 -1.10
C LYS A 428 48.95 -11.80 0.14
N ARG A 429 49.85 -11.99 1.10
CA ARG A 429 49.54 -12.70 2.37
C ARG A 429 48.49 -11.96 3.20
N GLU A 430 48.55 -10.63 3.26
CA GLU A 430 47.54 -9.80 3.94
C GLU A 430 46.18 -9.94 3.26
N LYS A 431 46.14 -9.91 1.92
CA LYS A 431 44.94 -10.18 1.12
C LYS A 431 44.36 -11.57 1.40
N GLU A 432 45.19 -12.61 1.40
CA GLU A 432 44.77 -13.99 1.72
C GLU A 432 44.23 -14.12 3.16
N LYS A 433 44.82 -13.40 4.11
CA LYS A 433 44.34 -13.38 5.51
C LYS A 433 42.95 -12.74 5.60
N LEU A 434 42.74 -11.57 5.00
CA LEU A 434 41.45 -10.88 4.97
C LEU A 434 40.37 -11.74 4.29
N GLN A 435 40.73 -12.44 3.21
CA GLN A 435 39.83 -13.33 2.50
C GLN A 435 39.39 -14.53 3.37
N ARG A 436 40.31 -15.16 4.12
CA ARG A 436 39.97 -16.25 5.06
C ARG A 436 39.06 -15.78 6.20
N GLU A 437 39.28 -14.57 6.72
CA GLU A 437 38.43 -13.99 7.76
C GLU A 437 37.01 -13.69 7.25
N LYS A 438 36.88 -13.19 6.02
CA LYS A 438 35.59 -13.02 5.32
C LYS A 438 34.85 -14.35 5.18
N GLU A 439 35.53 -15.41 4.75
CA GLU A 439 34.93 -16.74 4.55
C GLU A 439 34.39 -17.35 5.84
N LYS A 440 35.15 -17.23 6.95
CA LYS A 440 34.73 -17.75 8.26
C LYS A 440 33.44 -17.08 8.76
N LEU A 441 33.32 -15.76 8.61
CA LEU A 441 32.13 -15.03 9.05
C LEU A 441 30.89 -15.29 8.18
N LEU A 442 31.09 -15.48 6.87
CA LEU A 442 30.03 -15.89 5.97
C LEU A 442 29.47 -17.25 6.39
N GLU A 443 30.34 -18.17 6.79
CA GLU A 443 29.93 -19.47 7.33
C GLU A 443 29.13 -19.33 8.63
N GLU A 444 29.65 -18.59 9.62
CA GLU A 444 28.96 -18.38 10.90
C GLU A 444 27.57 -17.77 10.68
N SER A 445 27.47 -16.76 9.80
CA SER A 445 26.21 -16.08 9.48
C SER A 445 25.19 -17.02 8.81
N PHE A 446 25.64 -17.90 7.91
CA PHE A 446 24.80 -18.94 7.32
C PHE A 446 24.28 -19.94 8.37
N GLN A 447 25.15 -20.41 9.26
CA GLN A 447 24.75 -21.33 10.33
C GLN A 447 23.69 -20.72 11.25
N HIS A 448 23.82 -19.43 11.58
CA HIS A 448 22.82 -18.74 12.38
C HIS A 448 21.45 -18.64 11.68
N VAL A 449 21.44 -18.35 10.36
CA VAL A 449 20.19 -18.27 9.57
C VAL A 449 19.51 -19.64 9.44
N VAL A 450 20.27 -20.71 9.19
CA VAL A 450 19.73 -22.08 9.15
C VAL A 450 19.18 -22.49 10.52
N LYS A 451 19.87 -22.12 11.60
CA LYS A 451 19.39 -22.40 12.95
C LYS A 451 18.10 -21.65 13.26
N LEU A 452 18.00 -20.37 12.88
CA LEU A 452 16.76 -19.59 13.02
C LEU A 452 15.59 -20.25 12.26
N GLU A 453 15.85 -20.80 11.07
CA GLU A 453 14.86 -21.53 10.28
C GLU A 453 14.24 -22.71 11.05
N GLN A 454 15.06 -23.41 11.84
CA GLN A 454 14.64 -24.60 12.55
C GLN A 454 13.76 -24.28 13.76
N ILE A 455 14.01 -23.17 14.45
CA ILE A 455 13.40 -22.90 15.76
C ILE A 455 12.30 -21.84 15.75
N ALA A 456 12.34 -20.88 14.81
CA ALA A 456 11.38 -19.77 14.79
C ALA A 456 10.00 -20.23 14.30
N LEU A 457 8.94 -19.66 14.89
CA LEU A 457 7.56 -19.88 14.48
C LEU A 457 7.33 -19.36 13.07
N ASN A 458 7.85 -18.17 12.78
CA ASN A 458 7.89 -17.57 11.45
C ASN A 458 9.31 -17.07 11.08
N VAL A 459 9.90 -17.69 10.07
CA VAL A 459 11.23 -17.38 9.53
C VAL A 459 11.14 -16.41 8.35
N ASN A 460 9.95 -16.28 7.76
CA ASN A 460 9.68 -15.46 6.59
C ASN A 460 9.49 -13.97 6.95
N ALA A 461 10.12 -13.54 8.04
CA ALA A 461 10.14 -12.16 8.47
C ALA A 461 11.05 -11.32 7.59
N LEU A 462 10.74 -10.04 7.51
CA LEU A 462 11.46 -9.07 6.69
C LEU A 462 12.94 -8.91 7.10
N SER A 463 13.20 -8.92 8.41
CA SER A 463 14.55 -8.88 8.98
C SER A 463 15.41 -10.06 8.52
N THR A 464 14.80 -11.21 8.22
CA THR A 464 15.48 -12.39 7.69
C THR A 464 15.63 -12.32 6.17
N TYR A 465 14.73 -11.64 5.45
CA TYR A 465 14.72 -11.59 3.98
C TYR A 465 15.95 -10.88 3.42
N ASP A 466 16.26 -9.68 3.92
CA ASP A 466 17.41 -8.90 3.45
C ASP A 466 18.73 -9.62 3.72
N LEU A 467 18.82 -10.28 4.87
CA LEU A 467 19.98 -11.09 5.23
C LEU A 467 20.13 -12.33 4.34
N VAL A 468 19.05 -13.07 4.08
CA VAL A 468 19.09 -14.24 3.18
C VAL A 468 19.49 -13.79 1.77
N ALA A 469 19.01 -12.63 1.30
CA ALA A 469 19.42 -12.07 0.02
C ALA A 469 20.91 -11.71 -0.02
N PHE A 470 21.41 -11.05 1.02
CA PHE A 470 22.83 -10.71 1.15
C PHE A 470 23.73 -11.96 1.22
N LEU A 471 23.38 -12.94 2.06
CA LEU A 471 24.16 -14.18 2.16
C LEU A 471 24.11 -14.99 0.86
N LEU A 472 22.98 -14.97 0.14
CA LEU A 472 22.86 -15.64 -1.14
C LEU A 472 23.86 -15.07 -2.16
N GLU A 473 23.92 -13.75 -2.30
CA GLU A 473 24.88 -13.07 -3.18
C GLU A 473 26.32 -13.47 -2.85
N LYS A 474 26.71 -13.40 -1.56
CA LYS A 474 28.08 -13.70 -1.14
C LYS A 474 28.44 -15.18 -1.21
N MET A 475 27.48 -16.10 -1.06
CA MET A 475 27.71 -17.53 -1.25
C MET A 475 27.81 -17.89 -2.74
N GLU A 476 27.12 -17.16 -3.63
CA GLU A 476 27.27 -17.29 -5.09
C GLU A 476 28.66 -16.83 -5.55
N GLU A 477 29.19 -15.73 -5.03
CA GLU A 477 30.58 -15.28 -5.27
C GLU A 477 31.61 -16.34 -4.84
N ARG A 478 31.34 -17.09 -3.77
CA ARG A 478 32.21 -18.16 -3.25
C ARG A 478 32.15 -19.45 -4.07
N GLY A 479 31.08 -19.68 -4.82
CA GLY A 479 30.84 -20.92 -5.55
C GLY A 479 30.38 -22.10 -4.68
N ASP A 480 29.83 -21.86 -3.49
CA ASP A 480 29.33 -22.92 -2.59
C ASP A 480 27.90 -23.34 -2.99
N THR A 481 27.82 -24.29 -3.93
CA THR A 481 26.56 -24.66 -4.57
C THR A 481 25.50 -25.21 -3.62
N GLU A 482 25.89 -25.92 -2.56
CA GLU A 482 24.97 -26.55 -1.60
C GLU A 482 24.31 -25.48 -0.71
N LYS A 483 25.09 -24.54 -0.17
CA LYS A 483 24.56 -23.44 0.63
C LYS A 483 23.74 -22.46 -0.20
N VAL A 484 24.16 -22.20 -1.43
CA VAL A 484 23.39 -21.39 -2.39
C VAL A 484 22.03 -22.03 -2.66
N GLN A 485 21.96 -23.37 -2.86
CA GLN A 485 20.67 -24.05 -3.03
C GLN A 485 19.78 -23.92 -1.80
N LYS A 486 20.34 -24.09 -0.58
CA LYS A 486 19.59 -23.93 0.67
C LYS A 486 19.04 -22.51 0.83
N LEU A 487 19.85 -21.47 0.57
CA LEU A 487 19.44 -20.07 0.62
C LEU A 487 18.44 -19.72 -0.49
N LYS A 488 18.59 -20.28 -1.70
CA LYS A 488 17.61 -20.16 -2.80
C LYS A 488 16.26 -20.74 -2.41
N GLU A 489 16.25 -21.89 -1.73
CA GLU A 489 15.00 -22.51 -1.27
C GLU A 489 14.35 -21.71 -0.13
N MET A 490 15.13 -21.16 0.79
CA MET A 490 14.62 -20.19 1.79
C MET A 490 14.02 -18.97 1.11
N LYS A 491 14.77 -18.34 0.19
CA LYS A 491 14.33 -17.15 -0.55
C LYS A 491 13.10 -17.43 -1.40
N ARG A 492 13.01 -18.58 -2.07
CA ARG A 492 11.84 -19.00 -2.86
C ARG A 492 10.59 -19.12 -1.98
N ARG A 493 10.70 -19.75 -0.81
CA ARG A 493 9.57 -19.84 0.13
C ARG A 493 9.14 -18.47 0.63
N MET A 494 10.08 -17.56 0.88
CA MET A 494 9.79 -16.17 1.24
C MET A 494 9.17 -15.40 0.07
N ASP A 495 9.65 -15.58 -1.16
CA ASP A 495 9.09 -14.96 -2.36
C ASP A 495 7.69 -15.49 -2.69
N GLU A 496 7.38 -16.74 -2.35
CA GLU A 496 6.06 -17.36 -2.49
C GLU A 496 5.11 -17.01 -1.35
N ASP A 497 5.65 -16.68 -0.18
CA ASP A 497 4.90 -16.28 1.00
C ASP A 497 4.11 -15.00 0.72
N LYS A 498 2.79 -15.11 0.82
CA LYS A 498 1.90 -13.97 0.59
C LYS A 498 2.13 -12.87 1.63
N GLY A 499 2.51 -13.22 2.87
CA GLY A 499 2.90 -12.27 3.90
C GLY A 499 4.12 -11.48 3.46
N THR A 500 5.25 -12.12 3.18
CA THR A 500 6.50 -11.46 2.74
C THR A 500 6.32 -10.63 1.47
N LYS A 501 5.58 -11.12 0.46
CA LYS A 501 5.21 -10.33 -0.73
C LYS A 501 4.45 -9.04 -0.38
N SER A 502 3.50 -9.15 0.56
CA SER A 502 2.73 -8.01 1.07
C SER A 502 3.65 -7.01 1.80
N VAL A 503 4.61 -7.52 2.60
CA VAL A 503 5.61 -6.69 3.29
C VAL A 503 6.53 -5.97 2.29
N LEU A 504 7.05 -6.66 1.28
CA LEU A 504 7.90 -6.06 0.25
C LEU A 504 7.15 -5.01 -0.58
N LYS A 505 5.86 -5.23 -0.85
CA LYS A 505 4.97 -4.25 -1.51
C LYS A 505 4.77 -3.01 -0.64
N TYR A 506 4.56 -3.20 0.66
CA TYR A 506 4.39 -2.11 1.64
C TYR A 506 5.67 -1.29 1.85
N MET A 507 6.84 -1.94 2.00
CA MET A 507 8.14 -1.28 2.24
C MET A 507 8.73 -0.58 1.01
N ARG A 508 8.54 -1.11 -0.20
CA ARG A 508 8.94 -0.41 -1.44
C ARG A 508 8.24 0.93 -1.60
N GLY A 509 7.09 1.11 -0.93
CA GLY A 509 6.42 2.40 -0.83
C GLY A 509 7.04 3.39 0.18
N GLY A 510 7.82 2.92 1.16
CA GLY A 510 8.45 3.75 2.21
C GLY A 510 9.91 4.11 1.95
N LEU A 511 10.72 3.20 1.39
CA LEU A 511 12.17 3.38 1.18
C LEU A 511 12.55 4.35 0.04
N ALA A 512 11.60 4.75 -0.81
CA ALA A 512 11.85 5.70 -1.91
C ALA A 512 11.91 7.18 -1.47
N ALA A 513 11.68 7.47 -0.18
CA ALA A 513 11.69 8.83 0.37
C ALA A 513 13.09 9.34 0.82
N PHE A 514 14.12 8.49 0.84
CA PHE A 514 15.47 8.87 1.27
C PHE A 514 16.53 8.28 0.33
N GLY A 515 17.42 9.13 -0.17
CA GLY A 515 18.44 8.77 -1.16
C GLY A 515 19.35 7.61 -0.73
N ARG A 516 19.72 6.77 -1.72
CA ARG A 516 20.68 5.66 -1.60
C ARG A 516 22.06 6.14 -1.12
N PRO A 517 22.84 5.23 -0.52
CA PRO A 517 24.20 4.94 -0.99
C PRO A 517 24.23 3.60 -1.74
N ASP A 518 25.00 3.58 -2.82
CA ASP A 518 25.21 2.47 -3.76
C ASP A 518 25.57 1.13 -3.09
N VAL A 519 24.88 0.04 -3.49
CA VAL A 519 25.48 -1.22 -3.98
C VAL A 519 24.50 -1.85 -5.00
N THR A 520 25.05 -2.32 -6.10
CA THR A 520 24.42 -2.75 -7.35
C THR A 520 23.63 -4.06 -7.25
N ALA A 521 22.32 -4.01 -7.53
CA ALA A 521 21.50 -5.19 -7.83
C ALA A 521 20.75 -4.96 -9.15
N GLU A 522 21.46 -5.03 -10.27
CA GLU A 522 20.86 -4.98 -11.61
C GLU A 522 21.57 -5.97 -12.57
N ALA A 523 21.37 -7.27 -12.32
CA ALA A 523 21.48 -8.32 -13.34
C ALA A 523 20.82 -9.59 -12.80
N THR A 524 20.17 -10.37 -13.66
CA THR A 524 19.57 -11.70 -13.39
C THR A 524 18.06 -11.74 -13.09
N ILE A 525 17.23 -11.17 -13.96
CA ILE A 525 15.92 -11.78 -14.32
C ILE A 525 15.76 -11.69 -15.85
N ARG A 526 16.51 -12.51 -16.58
CA ARG A 526 16.27 -12.79 -18.01
C ARG A 526 16.83 -14.15 -18.39
N SER A 527 16.28 -15.21 -17.83
CA SER A 527 16.45 -16.58 -18.31
C SER A 527 15.48 -17.47 -17.54
N LEU A 528 14.45 -17.97 -18.23
CA LEU A 528 13.67 -19.19 -18.01
C LEU A 528 12.27 -19.00 -18.62
N ARG A 529 12.23 -18.99 -19.95
CA ARG A 529 11.05 -19.28 -20.77
C ARG A 529 11.48 -20.26 -21.86
N HIS A 530 10.60 -21.22 -22.17
CA HIS A 530 10.73 -22.39 -23.05
C HIS A 530 11.39 -23.59 -22.35
N GLN A 531 10.86 -24.82 -22.36
CA GLN A 531 9.77 -25.49 -23.08
C GLN A 531 9.44 -26.77 -22.30
N HIS A 532 8.18 -27.19 -22.23
CA HIS A 532 7.81 -28.61 -22.43
C HIS A 532 6.34 -28.68 -22.87
N LEU A 533 6.18 -29.01 -24.15
CA LEU A 533 4.96 -29.48 -24.81
C LEU A 533 4.69 -30.91 -24.35
N PHE A 534 3.47 -31.22 -23.89
CA PHE A 534 2.83 -32.53 -24.06
C PHE A 534 1.30 -32.43 -23.84
N GLN A 535 0.55 -32.62 -24.91
CA GLN A 535 -0.78 -33.26 -24.99
C GLN A 535 -0.61 -34.39 -26.05
N PRO A 536 -1.45 -35.45 -26.16
CA PRO A 536 -2.88 -35.46 -25.88
C PRO A 536 -3.47 -36.80 -25.32
N HIS A 537 -4.81 -36.86 -25.35
CA HIS A 537 -5.76 -37.96 -25.09
C HIS A 537 -6.30 -37.98 -23.66
N GLY A 538 -7.60 -37.87 -23.38
CA GLY A 538 -8.78 -38.05 -24.22
C GLY A 538 -9.67 -39.10 -23.58
N VAL A 539 -10.44 -38.74 -22.54
CA VAL A 539 -11.59 -39.50 -22.05
C VAL A 539 -12.57 -38.51 -21.41
N GLN A 540 -13.76 -38.36 -22.00
CA GLN A 540 -14.92 -37.74 -21.38
C GLN A 540 -15.47 -38.68 -20.29
N PRO A 541 -15.78 -38.21 -19.08
CA PRO A 541 -16.78 -38.85 -18.24
C PRO A 541 -18.14 -38.23 -18.59
N SER A 542 -19.01 -39.07 -19.14
CA SER A 542 -20.45 -38.86 -19.25
C SER A 542 -21.05 -38.45 -17.90
N LEU A 543 -21.76 -37.32 -17.90
CA LEU A 543 -22.69 -36.95 -16.83
C LEU A 543 -23.80 -38.01 -16.75
N PRO A 544 -24.12 -38.56 -15.57
CA PRO A 544 -25.33 -39.35 -15.41
C PRO A 544 -26.54 -38.42 -15.38
N ASP A 545 -27.47 -38.66 -16.30
CA ASP A 545 -28.85 -38.22 -16.22
C ASP A 545 -29.45 -38.68 -14.88
N ILE A 546 -29.66 -37.73 -13.97
CA ILE A 546 -30.50 -37.93 -12.81
C ILE A 546 -31.66 -36.95 -12.93
N THR A 547 -32.73 -37.42 -13.56
CA THR A 547 -34.08 -36.89 -13.39
C THR A 547 -34.50 -37.07 -11.93
N MET A 548 -34.26 -36.07 -11.08
CA MET A 548 -34.89 -35.97 -9.77
C MET A 548 -36.17 -35.16 -9.91
N ALA A 549 -37.28 -35.86 -9.75
CA ALA A 549 -38.61 -35.31 -9.69
C ALA A 549 -38.73 -34.23 -8.61
N THR A 550 -39.30 -33.10 -8.99
CA THR A 550 -39.54 -31.90 -8.20
C THR A 550 -40.44 -32.20 -7.00
N GLN A 551 -39.87 -32.24 -5.78
CA GLN A 551 -40.65 -31.94 -4.58
C GLN A 551 -40.59 -30.43 -4.36
N ILE A 552 -41.60 -29.71 -4.87
CA ILE A 552 -41.83 -28.30 -4.56
C ILE A 552 -42.35 -28.24 -3.12
N THR A 553 -41.45 -28.04 -2.16
CA THR A 553 -41.81 -27.76 -0.77
C THR A 553 -42.12 -26.26 -0.62
N ASN A 554 -43.40 -25.95 -0.43
CA ASN A 554 -43.96 -24.73 0.18
C ASN A 554 -43.42 -23.34 -0.21
N ALA A 555 -42.90 -23.11 -1.41
CA ALA A 555 -42.76 -21.75 -1.93
C ALA A 555 -44.14 -21.20 -2.31
N SER A 556 -44.49 -20.02 -1.77
CA SER A 556 -45.73 -19.28 -2.08
C SER A 556 -46.01 -19.26 -3.60
N SER A 557 -47.25 -19.55 -4.00
CA SER A 557 -47.73 -19.48 -5.39
C SER A 557 -47.39 -18.16 -6.11
N LYS A 558 -47.14 -17.11 -5.32
CA LYS A 558 -46.69 -15.77 -5.72
C LYS A 558 -45.42 -15.75 -6.56
N TYR A 559 -44.47 -16.67 -6.37
CA TYR A 559 -43.15 -16.62 -7.04
C TYR A 559 -42.89 -17.75 -8.02
N LYS A 560 -43.89 -18.57 -8.32
CA LYS A 560 -43.73 -19.81 -9.10
C LYS A 560 -43.09 -19.57 -10.48
N ASP A 561 -43.50 -18.51 -11.16
CA ASP A 561 -42.97 -18.17 -12.49
C ASP A 561 -41.50 -17.76 -12.44
N PHE A 562 -41.09 -16.99 -11.42
CA PHE A 562 -39.70 -16.57 -11.24
C PHE A 562 -38.81 -17.75 -10.85
N ILE A 563 -39.28 -18.60 -9.93
CA ILE A 563 -38.56 -19.81 -9.51
C ILE A 563 -38.32 -20.74 -10.72
N SER A 564 -39.33 -20.93 -11.58
CA SER A 564 -39.20 -21.78 -12.78
C SER A 564 -38.17 -21.29 -13.80
N LYS A 565 -37.87 -19.97 -13.81
CA LYS A 565 -36.90 -19.31 -14.69
C LYS A 565 -35.53 -19.09 -14.03
N SER A 566 -35.35 -19.57 -12.80
CA SER A 566 -34.15 -19.36 -11.96
C SER A 566 -33.41 -20.68 -11.70
N ILE A 567 -32.16 -20.58 -11.24
CA ILE A 567 -31.36 -21.74 -10.82
C ILE A 567 -31.35 -21.80 -9.30
N MET A 568 -31.71 -22.93 -8.70
CA MET A 568 -31.53 -23.12 -7.25
C MET A 568 -30.03 -23.22 -6.94
N ILE A 569 -29.52 -22.30 -6.12
CA ILE A 569 -28.11 -22.26 -5.71
C ILE A 569 -27.90 -23.07 -4.43
N HIS A 570 -28.85 -22.92 -3.49
CA HIS A 570 -28.75 -23.49 -2.16
C HIS A 570 -30.14 -23.88 -1.65
N GLU A 571 -30.29 -25.15 -1.25
CA GLU A 571 -31.50 -25.69 -0.64
C GLU A 571 -31.49 -25.43 0.87
N GLY A 572 -32.53 -24.78 1.40
CA GLY A 572 -32.58 -24.42 2.82
C GLY A 572 -33.63 -23.35 3.15
N SER A 573 -33.54 -22.76 4.34
CA SER A 573 -34.46 -21.74 4.83
C SER A 573 -33.70 -20.43 5.08
N PRO A 574 -33.71 -19.43 4.18
CA PRO A 574 -34.45 -19.43 2.91
C PRO A 574 -33.76 -20.25 1.79
N THR A 575 -34.54 -20.66 0.80
CA THR A 575 -34.03 -21.29 -0.42
C THR A 575 -33.54 -20.19 -1.35
N VAL A 576 -32.31 -20.32 -1.86
CA VAL A 576 -31.66 -19.27 -2.66
C VAL A 576 -31.71 -19.61 -4.15
N TYR A 577 -32.25 -18.69 -4.95
CA TYR A 577 -32.40 -18.82 -6.40
C TYR A 577 -31.60 -17.73 -7.15
N GLN A 578 -30.80 -18.13 -8.15
CA GLN A 578 -30.14 -17.25 -9.10
C GLN A 578 -31.11 -16.84 -10.20
N LEU A 579 -31.42 -15.54 -10.30
CA LEU A 579 -32.16 -14.95 -11.41
C LEU A 579 -31.32 -14.95 -12.68
N ARG A 580 -31.99 -15.05 -13.83
CA ARG A 580 -31.38 -15.01 -15.16
C ARG A 580 -31.79 -13.73 -15.90
N PRO A 581 -31.15 -12.57 -15.66
CA PRO A 581 -31.42 -11.36 -16.43
C PRO A 581 -30.95 -11.52 -17.88
N LYS A 582 -31.58 -10.78 -18.80
CA LYS A 582 -31.13 -10.66 -20.18
C LYS A 582 -29.84 -9.83 -20.21
N LYS A 583 -28.75 -10.42 -20.68
CA LYS A 583 -27.46 -9.75 -20.84
C LYS A 583 -27.37 -9.08 -22.21
N GLU A 584 -27.15 -7.79 -22.23
CA GLU A 584 -26.94 -6.97 -23.42
C GLU A 584 -25.67 -6.13 -23.28
N ASN A 585 -25.09 -5.70 -24.40
CA ASN A 585 -23.97 -4.76 -24.40
C ASN A 585 -24.49 -3.39 -24.81
N ILE A 586 -24.24 -2.35 -23.99
CA ILE A 586 -24.49 -0.95 -24.33
C ILE A 586 -23.13 -0.32 -24.62
N GLY A 587 -22.80 -0.12 -25.90
CA GLY A 587 -21.44 0.22 -26.28
C GLY A 587 -20.44 -0.83 -25.75
N ASN A 588 -19.59 -0.42 -24.81
CA ASN A 588 -18.58 -1.28 -24.18
C ASN A 588 -18.91 -1.69 -22.73
N LEU A 589 -20.15 -1.49 -22.28
CA LEU A 589 -20.64 -1.78 -20.92
C LEU A 589 -21.63 -2.93 -20.94
N THR A 590 -21.78 -3.63 -19.81
CA THR A 590 -22.77 -4.70 -19.66
C THR A 590 -24.07 -4.17 -19.07
N ARG A 591 -25.20 -4.47 -19.71
CA ARG A 591 -26.56 -4.27 -19.19
C ARG A 591 -27.19 -5.61 -18.86
N MET A 592 -27.79 -5.70 -17.68
CA MET A 592 -28.49 -6.87 -17.19
C MET A 592 -29.94 -6.47 -16.90
N THR A 593 -30.87 -6.87 -17.76
CA THR A 593 -32.28 -6.47 -17.63
C THR A 593 -33.13 -7.62 -17.11
N PHE A 594 -33.91 -7.37 -16.06
CA PHE A 594 -34.87 -8.30 -15.46
C PHE A 594 -36.27 -7.70 -15.46
N GLY A 595 -37.23 -8.39 -16.08
CA GLY A 595 -38.59 -7.90 -16.32
C GLY A 595 -38.74 -7.15 -17.65
N GLU A 596 -39.90 -6.56 -17.88
CA GLU A 596 -40.25 -5.82 -19.11
C GLU A 596 -40.48 -4.34 -18.79
N LYS A 597 -39.85 -3.45 -19.57
CA LYS A 597 -39.91 -2.00 -19.34
C LYS A 597 -41.26 -1.43 -19.78
N ASP A 598 -42.01 -0.85 -18.85
CA ASP A 598 -43.17 0.00 -19.14
C ASP A 598 -42.72 1.46 -19.28
N LEU A 599 -42.95 2.04 -20.46
CA LEU A 599 -42.57 3.43 -20.78
C LEU A 599 -43.41 4.47 -20.02
N ASN A 600 -44.56 4.09 -19.46
CA ASN A 600 -45.42 4.98 -18.67
C ASN A 600 -45.03 5.02 -17.19
N LYS A 601 -44.16 4.11 -16.74
CA LYS A 601 -43.70 4.07 -15.36
C LYS A 601 -42.41 4.87 -15.21
N ILE A 602 -42.30 5.56 -14.07
CA ILE A 602 -41.10 6.32 -13.73
C ILE A 602 -39.97 5.32 -13.46
N ASN A 603 -38.76 5.62 -13.92
CA ASN A 603 -37.55 4.85 -13.61
C ASN A 603 -36.60 5.69 -12.75
N LYS A 604 -36.06 5.11 -11.68
CA LYS A 604 -35.10 5.75 -10.77
C LYS A 604 -33.73 5.10 -10.92
N THR A 605 -32.69 5.92 -11.09
CA THR A 605 -31.32 5.45 -11.30
C THR A 605 -30.45 5.67 -10.08
N ILE A 606 -29.75 4.63 -9.63
CA ILE A 606 -28.86 4.63 -8.47
C ILE A 606 -27.46 4.23 -8.92
N LEU A 607 -26.43 4.96 -8.49
CA LEU A 607 -25.03 4.58 -8.67
C LEU A 607 -24.45 4.12 -7.34
N LEU A 608 -23.85 2.92 -7.29
CA LEU A 608 -23.23 2.38 -6.08
C LEU A 608 -21.71 2.45 -6.17
N VAL A 609 -21.07 3.07 -5.18
CA VAL A 609 -19.62 3.27 -5.11
C VAL A 609 -19.10 2.86 -3.75
N GLY A 610 -18.03 2.07 -3.72
CA GLY A 610 -17.37 1.66 -2.48
C GLY A 610 -16.23 0.69 -2.75
N GLU A 611 -15.43 0.40 -1.73
CA GLU A 611 -14.32 -0.56 -1.85
C GLU A 611 -14.79 -1.99 -2.16
N THR A 612 -13.85 -2.83 -2.59
CA THR A 612 -14.11 -4.26 -2.77
C THR A 612 -14.41 -4.90 -1.42
N GLY A 613 -15.53 -5.62 -1.32
CA GLY A 613 -15.96 -6.23 -0.07
C GLY A 613 -16.78 -5.32 0.87
N ALA A 614 -17.11 -4.09 0.44
CA ALA A 614 -18.02 -3.20 1.16
C ALA A 614 -19.50 -3.67 1.15
N GLY A 615 -19.84 -4.71 0.38
CA GLY A 615 -21.21 -5.26 0.34
C GLY A 615 -22.12 -4.72 -0.76
N LYS A 616 -21.57 -4.10 -1.83
CA LYS A 616 -22.36 -3.57 -2.97
C LYS A 616 -23.28 -4.62 -3.61
N SER A 617 -22.73 -5.78 -3.99
CA SER A 617 -23.50 -6.86 -4.62
C SER A 617 -24.60 -7.41 -3.69
N THR A 618 -24.29 -7.56 -2.40
CA THR A 618 -25.28 -7.97 -1.38
C THR A 618 -26.40 -6.94 -1.26
N LEU A 619 -26.07 -5.65 -1.31
CA LEU A 619 -27.05 -4.56 -1.29
C LEU A 619 -27.95 -4.57 -2.53
N ILE A 620 -27.38 -4.81 -3.72
CA ILE A 620 -28.17 -4.97 -4.96
C ILE A 620 -29.16 -6.12 -4.83
N ASN A 621 -28.70 -7.29 -4.36
CA ASN A 621 -29.56 -8.45 -4.15
C ASN A 621 -30.67 -8.14 -3.13
N ALA A 622 -30.38 -7.43 -2.04
CA ALA A 622 -31.37 -7.02 -1.06
C ALA A 622 -32.42 -6.06 -1.66
N LEU A 623 -31.99 -5.09 -2.47
CA LEU A 623 -32.88 -4.14 -3.15
C LEU A 623 -33.81 -4.83 -4.15
N VAL A 624 -33.31 -5.84 -4.88
CA VAL A 624 -34.13 -6.67 -5.79
C VAL A 624 -35.20 -7.42 -5.01
N ASN A 625 -34.86 -8.10 -3.92
CA ASN A 625 -35.85 -8.83 -3.11
C ASN A 625 -36.89 -7.90 -2.49
N PHE A 626 -36.47 -6.71 -2.03
CA PHE A 626 -37.40 -5.68 -1.56
C PHE A 626 -38.35 -5.23 -2.67
N THR A 627 -37.85 -4.99 -3.88
CA THR A 627 -38.64 -4.58 -5.05
C THR A 627 -39.63 -5.67 -5.46
N MET A 628 -39.23 -6.93 -5.42
CA MET A 628 -40.10 -8.11 -5.66
C MET A 628 -41.09 -8.38 -4.51
N GLY A 629 -41.03 -7.59 -3.43
CA GLY A 629 -41.90 -7.71 -2.26
C GLY A 629 -41.78 -9.03 -1.52
N VAL A 630 -40.57 -9.62 -1.51
CA VAL A 630 -40.24 -10.86 -0.79
C VAL A 630 -40.35 -10.60 0.71
N LYS A 631 -41.09 -11.46 1.41
CA LYS A 631 -41.26 -11.42 2.86
C LYS A 631 -40.45 -12.53 3.51
N GLN A 632 -40.18 -12.37 4.80
CA GLN A 632 -39.40 -13.36 5.55
C GLN A 632 -40.08 -14.73 5.60
N GLU A 633 -41.41 -14.73 5.60
CA GLU A 633 -42.28 -15.92 5.64
C GLU A 633 -42.35 -16.66 4.31
N ASP A 634 -41.98 -16.02 3.19
CA ASP A 634 -41.97 -16.66 1.87
C ASP A 634 -40.85 -17.70 1.76
N ASP A 635 -39.85 -17.63 2.66
CA ASP A 635 -38.71 -18.53 2.79
C ASP A 635 -37.90 -18.75 1.50
N VAL A 636 -37.88 -17.73 0.65
CA VAL A 636 -37.13 -17.68 -0.59
C VAL A 636 -36.24 -16.43 -0.63
N TRP A 637 -35.13 -16.51 -1.35
CA TRP A 637 -34.25 -15.37 -1.62
C TRP A 637 -33.73 -15.42 -3.06
N PHE A 638 -33.80 -14.30 -3.76
CA PHE A 638 -33.34 -14.19 -5.15
C PHE A 638 -31.98 -13.48 -5.23
N GLN A 639 -31.07 -13.96 -6.07
CA GLN A 639 -29.79 -13.30 -6.38
C GLN A 639 -29.79 -12.91 -7.86
N ILE A 640 -29.56 -11.63 -8.17
CA ILE A 640 -29.35 -11.16 -9.54
C ILE A 640 -27.85 -11.05 -9.86
N VAL A 641 -27.04 -10.73 -8.85
CA VAL A 641 -25.58 -10.69 -8.93
C VAL A 641 -25.05 -12.00 -8.37
N GLU A 642 -24.35 -12.78 -9.20
CA GLU A 642 -23.69 -14.02 -8.76
C GLU A 642 -22.58 -13.72 -7.74
N GLU A 643 -22.65 -14.38 -6.58
CA GLU A 643 -21.54 -14.48 -5.63
C GLU A 643 -20.70 -15.70 -6.03
N GLU A 644 -19.91 -15.65 -7.11
CA GLU A 644 -19.12 -16.80 -7.58
C GLU A 644 -18.19 -17.34 -6.46
N LYS A 645 -17.99 -18.67 -6.43
CA LYS A 645 -17.04 -19.40 -5.56
C LYS A 645 -15.55 -19.07 -5.83
N LYS A 646 -15.22 -17.96 -6.50
CA LYS A 646 -13.84 -17.45 -6.52
C LYS A 646 -13.50 -16.92 -5.13
N LYS A 647 -12.23 -17.05 -4.74
CA LYS A 647 -11.77 -16.54 -3.44
C LYS A 647 -12.27 -15.11 -3.29
N GLN A 648 -12.89 -14.82 -2.15
CA GLN A 648 -13.35 -13.47 -1.80
C GLN A 648 -12.23 -12.44 -1.87
N SER A 649 -10.96 -12.80 -2.16
CA SER A 649 -9.77 -11.99 -2.47
C SER A 649 -9.75 -11.30 -3.85
N GLU A 650 -10.62 -11.69 -4.78
CA GLU A 650 -10.71 -11.10 -6.13
C GLU A 650 -11.95 -10.21 -6.26
N SER A 651 -11.87 -9.14 -7.07
CA SER A 651 -13.03 -8.27 -7.34
C SER A 651 -14.09 -9.06 -8.11
N GLN A 652 -15.32 -9.13 -7.57
CA GLN A 652 -16.43 -9.87 -8.18
C GLN A 652 -16.96 -9.16 -9.44
N THR A 653 -16.88 -7.83 -9.47
CA THR A 653 -17.31 -6.98 -10.60
C THR A 653 -16.06 -6.44 -11.31
N SER A 654 -15.72 -6.99 -12.48
CA SER A 654 -14.50 -6.60 -13.21
C SER A 654 -14.61 -5.28 -13.97
N ASP A 655 -15.83 -4.81 -14.23
CA ASP A 655 -16.17 -3.64 -15.04
C ASP A 655 -17.51 -3.01 -14.57
N VAL A 656 -17.88 -1.82 -15.03
CA VAL A 656 -19.17 -1.19 -14.66
C VAL A 656 -20.35 -1.95 -15.30
N ILE A 657 -21.34 -2.33 -14.49
CA ILE A 657 -22.53 -3.09 -14.91
C ILE A 657 -23.80 -2.31 -14.55
N VAL A 658 -24.75 -2.24 -15.49
CA VAL A 658 -26.07 -1.63 -15.26
C VAL A 658 -27.11 -2.73 -15.09
N TYR A 659 -27.74 -2.80 -13.92
CA TYR A 659 -28.86 -3.70 -13.63
C TYR A 659 -30.18 -2.95 -13.76
N GLU A 660 -31.07 -3.43 -14.62
CA GLU A 660 -32.39 -2.84 -14.83
C GLU A 660 -33.47 -3.81 -14.32
N ILE A 661 -34.34 -3.32 -13.44
CA ILE A 661 -35.36 -4.11 -12.76
C ILE A 661 -36.72 -3.46 -13.05
N PHE A 662 -37.54 -4.14 -13.85
CA PHE A 662 -38.84 -3.68 -14.35
C PHE A 662 -39.98 -4.63 -13.98
N GLY A 663 -41.23 -4.15 -14.02
CA GLY A 663 -42.43 -4.96 -13.85
C GLY A 663 -42.84 -5.20 -12.39
N PHE A 664 -42.34 -4.36 -11.48
CA PHE A 664 -42.62 -4.42 -10.04
C PHE A 664 -43.16 -3.09 -9.47
N GLU A 665 -43.60 -2.19 -10.35
CA GLU A 665 -43.99 -0.82 -10.03
C GLU A 665 -45.34 -0.70 -9.30
N ASP A 666 -46.11 -1.79 -9.25
CA ASP A 666 -47.36 -1.90 -8.49
C ASP A 666 -47.14 -2.65 -7.15
N GLY A 667 -45.88 -2.94 -6.81
CA GLY A 667 -45.46 -3.67 -5.62
C GLY A 667 -45.06 -2.76 -4.46
N THR A 668 -43.82 -2.87 -3.99
CA THR A 668 -43.31 -2.12 -2.83
C THR A 668 -42.96 -0.67 -3.14
N GLN A 669 -42.84 -0.31 -4.43
CA GLN A 669 -42.45 1.02 -4.87
C GLN A 669 -43.12 1.39 -6.21
N PRO A 670 -43.43 2.67 -6.46
CA PRO A 670 -44.19 3.12 -7.63
C PRO A 670 -43.33 3.36 -8.89
N PHE A 671 -42.10 2.83 -8.94
CA PHE A 671 -41.14 3.10 -10.01
C PHE A 671 -40.23 1.90 -10.28
N SER A 672 -39.70 1.83 -11.51
CA SER A 672 -38.65 0.88 -11.90
C SER A 672 -37.28 1.32 -11.39
N LEU A 673 -36.33 0.39 -11.31
CA LEU A 673 -34.98 0.66 -10.86
C LEU A 673 -33.93 0.38 -11.92
N SER A 674 -32.97 1.31 -12.03
CA SER A 674 -31.70 1.09 -12.72
C SER A 674 -30.56 1.27 -11.72
N ILE A 675 -29.72 0.26 -11.53
CA ILE A 675 -28.62 0.28 -10.58
C ILE A 675 -27.31 0.14 -11.34
N ILE A 676 -26.44 1.13 -11.21
CA ILE A 676 -25.10 1.13 -11.77
C ILE A 676 -24.16 0.60 -10.69
N ASP A 677 -23.65 -0.62 -10.88
CA ASP A 677 -22.65 -1.24 -10.01
C ASP A 677 -21.25 -0.93 -10.54
N THR A 678 -20.40 -0.34 -9.69
CA THR A 678 -18.99 -0.12 -10.05
C THR A 678 -18.11 -1.24 -9.49
N PRO A 679 -16.98 -1.56 -10.13
CA PRO A 679 -15.91 -2.33 -9.49
C PRO A 679 -15.54 -1.73 -8.14
N GLY A 680 -14.97 -2.52 -7.23
CA GLY A 680 -14.43 -1.94 -6.01
C GLY A 680 -13.22 -1.07 -6.32
N TYR A 681 -13.32 0.21 -6.00
CA TYR A 681 -12.28 1.18 -6.25
C TYR A 681 -11.03 0.91 -5.36
N GLY A 682 -9.85 1.31 -5.84
CA GLY A 682 -8.58 1.19 -5.11
C GLY A 682 -8.03 -0.23 -4.92
N ASP A 683 -8.44 -1.21 -5.74
CA ASP A 683 -7.94 -2.58 -5.67
C ASP A 683 -6.43 -2.72 -5.94
N ALA A 684 -5.85 -3.89 -5.67
CA ALA A 684 -4.41 -4.17 -5.70
C ALA A 684 -3.71 -3.90 -7.06
N GLU A 685 -4.48 -3.59 -8.10
CA GLU A 685 -4.06 -3.24 -9.46
C GLU A 685 -3.81 -1.73 -9.67
N GLY A 686 -4.12 -0.87 -8.69
CA GLY A 686 -3.67 0.53 -8.65
C GLY A 686 -4.57 1.57 -9.34
N THR A 687 -4.13 2.83 -9.31
CA THR A 687 -4.87 4.03 -9.76
C THR A 687 -5.19 4.08 -11.25
N GLU A 688 -4.53 3.25 -12.07
CA GLU A 688 -4.86 3.12 -13.50
C GLU A 688 -6.27 2.53 -13.71
N ARG A 689 -6.72 1.62 -12.83
CA ARG A 689 -8.07 1.03 -12.91
C ARG A 689 -9.16 2.03 -12.54
N ASP A 690 -8.89 2.94 -11.59
CA ASP A 690 -9.85 3.96 -11.17
C ASP A 690 -10.08 5.02 -12.26
N VAL A 691 -9.03 5.35 -13.04
CA VAL A 691 -9.16 6.16 -14.27
C VAL A 691 -10.06 5.46 -15.29
N ILE A 692 -9.94 4.13 -15.43
CA ILE A 692 -10.80 3.35 -16.31
C ILE A 692 -12.25 3.39 -15.82
N VAL A 693 -12.53 3.23 -14.53
CA VAL A 693 -13.91 3.29 -14.01
C VAL A 693 -14.52 4.68 -14.25
N GLY A 694 -13.78 5.76 -14.01
CA GLY A 694 -14.24 7.11 -14.33
C GLY A 694 -14.56 7.28 -15.83
N GLN A 695 -13.74 6.68 -16.70
CA GLN A 695 -13.98 6.66 -18.13
C GLN A 695 -15.24 5.85 -18.50
N ARG A 696 -15.44 4.67 -17.90
CA ARG A 696 -16.64 3.84 -18.10
C ARG A 696 -17.93 4.56 -17.73
N LEU A 697 -17.91 5.31 -16.62
CA LEU A 697 -19.04 6.13 -16.20
C LEU A 697 -19.30 7.27 -17.19
N LEU A 698 -18.25 7.94 -17.70
CA LEU A 698 -18.41 8.94 -18.75
C LEU A 698 -19.07 8.35 -20.01
N ASP A 699 -18.67 7.15 -20.41
CA ASP A 699 -19.21 6.46 -21.58
C ASP A 699 -20.71 6.20 -21.40
N LEU A 700 -21.08 5.67 -20.23
CA LEU A 700 -22.47 5.41 -19.88
C LEU A 700 -23.33 6.69 -19.93
N PHE A 701 -22.78 7.84 -19.55
CA PHE A 701 -23.52 9.10 -19.48
C PHE A 701 -23.66 9.82 -20.83
N ARG A 702 -22.93 9.39 -21.86
CA ARG A 702 -22.93 10.01 -23.19
C ARG A 702 -23.67 9.21 -24.25
N LEU A 703 -23.83 7.91 -24.06
CA LEU A 703 -24.54 7.05 -25.01
C LEU A 703 -26.00 7.50 -25.14
N ASP A 704 -26.53 7.53 -26.36
CA ASP A 704 -27.93 7.92 -26.62
C ASP A 704 -28.90 7.03 -25.83
N ASP A 705 -28.63 5.72 -25.79
CA ASP A 705 -29.33 4.72 -25.00
C ASP A 705 -28.74 4.50 -23.59
N GLY A 706 -27.88 5.42 -23.13
CA GLY A 706 -27.21 5.40 -21.83
C GLY A 706 -28.01 6.01 -20.67
N VAL A 707 -27.31 6.47 -19.64
CA VAL A 707 -27.92 7.06 -18.43
C VAL A 707 -27.72 8.58 -18.44
N HIS A 708 -28.81 9.33 -18.59
CA HIS A 708 -28.78 10.79 -18.67
C HIS A 708 -29.09 11.52 -17.36
N ALA A 709 -29.61 10.79 -16.36
CA ALA A 709 -29.91 11.32 -15.05
C ALA A 709 -29.73 10.28 -13.94
N ILE A 710 -29.31 10.73 -12.77
CA ILE A 710 -29.14 9.91 -11.56
C ILE A 710 -30.02 10.48 -10.43
N ASN A 711 -30.70 9.59 -9.71
CA ASN A 711 -31.50 9.94 -8.54
C ASN A 711 -30.73 9.83 -7.24
N ALA A 712 -29.82 8.87 -7.12
CA ALA A 712 -28.97 8.73 -5.94
C ALA A 712 -27.57 8.19 -6.28
N VAL A 713 -26.56 8.66 -5.55
CA VAL A 713 -25.21 8.08 -5.52
C VAL A 713 -25.00 7.54 -4.11
N GLY A 714 -24.90 6.22 -3.99
CA GLY A 714 -24.71 5.53 -2.72
C GLY A 714 -23.24 5.27 -2.42
N LEU A 715 -22.73 5.87 -1.35
CA LEU A 715 -21.41 5.58 -0.78
C LEU A 715 -21.51 4.36 0.13
N VAL A 716 -21.10 3.21 -0.38
CA VAL A 716 -21.25 1.92 0.29
C VAL A 716 -20.06 1.65 1.22
N MET A 717 -20.34 1.52 2.52
CA MET A 717 -19.34 1.34 3.59
C MET A 717 -19.83 0.33 4.63
N LYS A 718 -18.93 -0.34 5.36
CA LYS A 718 -19.34 -1.21 6.47
C LYS A 718 -19.56 -0.41 7.75
N ALA A 719 -20.53 -0.80 8.57
CA ALA A 719 -20.80 -0.18 9.87
C ALA A 719 -19.62 -0.27 10.87
N SER A 720 -18.72 -1.25 10.67
CA SER A 720 -17.50 -1.46 11.45
C SER A 720 -16.34 -0.55 11.06
N GLU A 721 -16.48 0.23 9.99
CA GLU A 721 -15.44 1.16 9.57
C GLU A 721 -15.37 2.33 10.55
N ASN A 722 -14.40 2.27 11.46
CA ASN A 722 -14.25 3.30 12.48
C ASN A 722 -13.47 4.52 11.97
N ARG A 723 -12.90 4.45 10.75
CA ARG A 723 -12.10 5.51 10.11
C ARG A 723 -12.19 5.35 8.59
N LEU A 724 -12.21 6.45 7.83
CA LEU A 724 -11.88 6.40 6.41
C LEU A 724 -10.37 6.22 6.28
N ASN A 725 -9.92 5.00 6.00
CA ASN A 725 -8.51 4.76 5.68
C ASN A 725 -8.09 5.58 4.42
N ASP A 726 -6.78 5.76 4.21
CA ASP A 726 -6.25 6.57 3.10
C ASP A 726 -6.81 6.10 1.73
N ARG A 727 -7.12 4.80 1.61
CA ARG A 727 -7.74 4.20 0.43
C ARG A 727 -9.20 4.64 0.27
N LEU A 728 -10.07 4.50 1.27
CA LEU A 728 -11.47 4.93 1.21
C LEU A 728 -11.60 6.44 0.96
N ARG A 729 -10.73 7.26 1.58
CA ARG A 729 -10.65 8.70 1.27
C ARG A 729 -10.30 8.96 -0.19
N TYR A 730 -9.32 8.23 -0.73
CA TYR A 730 -8.97 8.31 -2.14
C TYR A 730 -10.14 7.89 -3.05
N ILE A 731 -10.84 6.81 -2.72
CA ILE A 731 -11.99 6.30 -3.48
C ILE A 731 -13.07 7.38 -3.58
N PHE A 732 -13.49 7.92 -2.43
CA PHE A 732 -14.55 8.93 -2.41
C PHE A 732 -14.08 10.24 -3.03
N SER A 733 -12.85 10.70 -2.75
CA SER A 733 -12.30 11.90 -3.40
C SER A 733 -12.29 11.78 -4.92
N SER A 734 -11.87 10.62 -5.45
CA SER A 734 -11.81 10.34 -6.88
C SER A 734 -13.19 10.26 -7.51
N VAL A 735 -14.14 9.60 -6.86
CA VAL A 735 -15.52 9.50 -7.36
C VAL A 735 -16.22 10.84 -7.31
N MET A 736 -16.08 11.60 -6.22
CA MET A 736 -16.64 12.95 -6.11
C MET A 736 -16.09 13.89 -7.18
N SER A 737 -14.87 13.66 -7.66
CA SER A 737 -14.28 14.46 -8.74
C SER A 737 -14.93 14.24 -10.10
N LEU A 738 -15.67 13.14 -10.28
CA LEU A 738 -16.40 12.86 -11.51
C LEU A 738 -17.68 13.71 -11.62
N PHE A 739 -18.25 14.16 -10.50
CA PHE A 739 -19.56 14.78 -10.45
C PHE A 739 -19.53 16.31 -10.44
N GLY A 740 -20.57 16.93 -10.99
CA GLY A 740 -20.83 18.35 -10.81
C GLY A 740 -21.37 18.69 -9.42
N LYS A 741 -21.23 19.95 -8.97
CA LYS A 741 -21.72 20.43 -7.65
C LYS A 741 -23.22 20.20 -7.43
N ASN A 742 -24.01 20.06 -8.50
CA ASN A 742 -25.44 19.76 -8.44
C ASN A 742 -25.77 18.36 -7.88
N MET A 743 -24.79 17.47 -7.75
CA MET A 743 -24.98 16.10 -7.25
C MET A 743 -24.96 15.97 -5.72
N GLU A 744 -24.49 16.99 -4.98
CA GLU A 744 -24.27 16.91 -3.53
C GLU A 744 -25.49 16.40 -2.75
N LYS A 745 -26.69 16.92 -3.07
CA LYS A 745 -27.96 16.55 -2.40
C LYS A 745 -28.47 15.15 -2.76
N ASN A 746 -27.85 14.48 -3.72
CA ASN A 746 -28.24 13.14 -4.19
C ASN A 746 -27.21 12.08 -3.76
N ILE A 747 -26.13 12.47 -3.07
CA ILE A 747 -25.13 11.56 -2.52
C ILE A 747 -25.52 11.17 -1.10
N VAL A 748 -25.62 9.87 -0.82
CA VAL A 748 -26.04 9.32 0.49
C VAL A 748 -25.11 8.21 0.94
N ALA A 749 -25.01 7.97 2.24
CA ALA A 749 -24.24 6.87 2.78
C ALA A 749 -25.10 5.58 2.89
N LEU A 750 -24.59 4.47 2.37
CA LEU A 750 -25.25 3.16 2.42
C LEU A 750 -24.40 2.22 3.29
N ILE A 751 -24.81 2.07 4.55
CA ILE A 751 -24.03 1.40 5.58
C ILE A 751 -24.41 -0.07 5.67
N THR A 752 -23.53 -0.94 5.18
CA THR A 752 -23.70 -2.39 5.16
C THR A 752 -23.14 -3.04 6.43
N HIS A 753 -23.45 -4.33 6.65
CA HIS A 753 -23.08 -5.03 7.88
C HIS A 753 -23.55 -4.32 9.16
N SER A 754 -24.63 -3.55 9.06
CA SER A 754 -25.18 -2.82 10.19
C SER A 754 -25.98 -3.74 11.10
N ASP A 755 -25.85 -3.49 12.40
CA ASP A 755 -26.67 -4.08 13.45
C ASP A 755 -27.82 -3.16 13.90
N GLY A 756 -28.00 -2.04 13.21
CA GLY A 756 -29.13 -1.11 13.41
C GLY A 756 -28.85 0.00 14.43
N VAL A 757 -27.65 0.03 15.01
CA VAL A 757 -27.22 1.17 15.82
C VAL A 757 -26.60 2.23 14.92
N THR A 758 -26.93 3.50 15.18
CA THR A 758 -26.38 4.65 14.46
C THR A 758 -24.85 4.54 14.37
N PRO A 759 -24.27 4.52 13.15
CA PRO A 759 -22.86 4.25 12.93
C PRO A 759 -22.04 5.53 13.10
N LYS A 760 -22.03 6.10 14.32
CA LYS A 760 -21.39 7.40 14.64
C LYS A 760 -19.97 7.51 14.08
N ASN A 761 -19.12 6.50 14.31
CA ASN A 761 -17.74 6.53 13.82
C ASN A 761 -17.63 6.65 12.29
N VAL A 762 -18.56 6.04 11.54
CA VAL A 762 -18.58 6.14 10.07
C VAL A 762 -19.01 7.54 9.65
N LEU A 763 -20.04 8.08 10.30
CA LEU A 763 -20.58 9.41 10.03
C LEU A 763 -19.55 10.48 10.37
N ASP A 764 -18.96 10.43 11.57
CA ASP A 764 -17.87 11.30 12.01
C ASP A 764 -16.68 11.23 11.02
N ALA A 765 -16.35 10.03 10.52
CA ALA A 765 -15.28 9.86 9.55
C ALA A 765 -15.59 10.54 8.20
N LEU A 766 -16.85 10.51 7.74
CA LEU A 766 -17.28 11.24 6.54
C LEU A 766 -17.18 12.76 6.75
N GLU A 767 -17.53 13.25 7.94
CA GLU A 767 -17.42 14.67 8.30
C GLU A 767 -15.97 15.13 8.39
N ASP A 768 -15.11 14.37 9.09
CA ASP A 768 -13.67 14.63 9.22
C ASP A 768 -12.94 14.66 7.88
N ALA A 769 -13.40 13.85 6.93
CA ALA A 769 -12.87 13.83 5.57
C ALA A 769 -13.51 14.87 4.64
N ASN A 770 -14.42 15.71 5.17
CA ASN A 770 -15.13 16.74 4.44
C ASN A 770 -15.82 16.21 3.16
N ILE A 771 -16.39 15.01 3.24
CA ILE A 771 -17.09 14.38 2.12
C ILE A 771 -18.44 15.06 1.92
N LYS A 772 -18.60 15.72 0.78
CA LYS A 772 -19.85 16.39 0.40
C LYS A 772 -20.93 15.36 0.08
N CYS A 773 -21.97 15.33 0.90
CA CYS A 773 -23.13 14.45 0.77
C CYS A 773 -24.40 15.16 1.26
N ALA A 774 -25.55 14.56 0.99
CA ALA A 774 -26.84 15.05 1.44
C ALA A 774 -26.87 15.11 2.97
N ARG A 775 -27.44 16.19 3.51
CA ARG A 775 -27.65 16.37 4.94
C ARG A 775 -29.14 16.36 5.28
N ASP A 776 -29.48 15.80 6.42
CA ASP A 776 -30.84 15.79 6.96
C ASP A 776 -31.15 17.06 7.78
N GLU A 777 -32.29 17.08 8.46
CA GLU A 777 -32.76 18.21 9.26
C GLU A 777 -31.87 18.48 10.49
N ASP A 778 -31.17 17.47 10.99
CA ASP A 778 -30.22 17.57 12.10
C ASP A 778 -28.81 17.92 11.62
N ASN A 779 -28.66 18.21 10.32
CA ASN A 779 -27.40 18.48 9.65
C ASN A 779 -26.43 17.27 9.69
N GLU A 780 -26.92 16.04 9.89
CA GLU A 780 -26.13 14.81 9.79
C GLU A 780 -26.10 14.28 8.33
N PRO A 781 -25.05 13.54 7.91
CA PRO A 781 -25.06 12.86 6.62
C PRO A 781 -26.24 11.89 6.49
N VAL A 782 -27.05 12.06 5.44
CA VAL A 782 -28.17 11.16 5.13
C VAL A 782 -27.62 9.75 4.90
N HIS A 783 -28.06 8.81 5.73
CA HIS A 783 -27.56 7.44 5.72
C HIS A 783 -28.67 6.40 5.87
N PHE A 784 -28.43 5.21 5.32
CA PHE A 784 -29.32 4.05 5.41
C PHE A 784 -28.53 2.83 5.84
N MET A 785 -29.12 2.00 6.69
CA MET A 785 -28.43 0.87 7.32
C MET A 785 -28.96 -0.48 6.85
N PHE A 786 -28.07 -1.38 6.44
CA PHE A 786 -28.43 -2.70 5.93
C PHE A 786 -27.64 -3.77 6.66
N ASN A 787 -28.34 -4.79 7.14
CA ASN A 787 -27.72 -6.03 7.62
C ASN A 787 -27.51 -6.96 6.41
N ASN A 788 -26.44 -7.75 6.38
CA ASN A 788 -26.08 -8.56 5.21
C ASN A 788 -26.36 -10.07 5.40
N HIS A 789 -27.28 -10.45 6.31
CA HIS A 789 -27.49 -11.85 6.71
C HIS A 789 -28.73 -12.53 6.11
N GLN A 790 -29.40 -11.94 5.12
CA GLN A 790 -30.67 -12.45 4.60
C GLN A 790 -30.56 -13.80 3.88
N THR A 791 -29.37 -14.17 3.40
CA THR A 791 -29.09 -15.47 2.78
C THR A 791 -28.67 -16.56 3.77
N LYS A 792 -28.50 -16.23 5.06
CA LYS A 792 -28.01 -17.20 6.05
C LYS A 792 -29.11 -18.21 6.41
N LEU A 793 -28.70 -19.49 6.49
CA LEU A 793 -29.55 -20.58 6.92
C LEU A 793 -30.12 -20.33 8.32
N LYS A 794 -31.46 -20.38 8.42
CA LYS A 794 -32.20 -20.35 9.68
C LYS A 794 -31.98 -21.67 10.42
N THR A 795 -31.52 -21.55 11.65
CA THR A 795 -31.37 -22.64 12.63
C THR A 795 -32.12 -22.25 13.90
N LYS A 796 -32.34 -23.21 14.82
CA LYS A 796 -32.95 -22.92 16.11
C LYS A 796 -32.19 -21.85 16.91
N LYS A 797 -30.85 -21.77 16.75
CA LYS A 797 -29.98 -20.87 17.51
C LYS A 797 -29.95 -19.43 16.98
N ASN A 798 -30.09 -19.22 15.67
CA ASN A 798 -29.92 -17.89 15.04
C ASN A 798 -31.23 -17.24 14.55
N LYS A 799 -32.38 -17.92 14.67
CA LYS A 799 -33.67 -17.46 14.13
C LYS A 799 -34.04 -16.03 14.56
N PHE A 800 -33.84 -15.68 15.83
CA PHE A 800 -34.18 -14.35 16.36
C PHE A 800 -33.25 -13.25 15.80
N ALA A 801 -31.95 -13.52 15.73
CA ALA A 801 -30.97 -12.60 15.15
C ALA A 801 -31.24 -12.33 13.66
N LEU A 802 -31.55 -13.39 12.90
CA LEU A 802 -31.89 -13.26 11.47
C LEU A 802 -33.20 -12.51 11.24
N LYS A 803 -34.16 -12.60 12.15
CA LYS A 803 -35.37 -11.77 12.11
C LYS A 803 -35.06 -10.29 12.33
N GLY A 804 -34.29 -9.95 13.37
CA GLY A 804 -33.87 -8.57 13.59
C GLY A 804 -33.09 -7.99 12.40
N ALA A 805 -32.20 -8.79 11.80
CA ALA A 805 -31.46 -8.41 10.60
C ALA A 805 -32.36 -8.15 9.37
N TRP A 806 -33.38 -8.99 9.19
CA TRP A 806 -34.36 -8.82 8.12
C TRP A 806 -35.19 -7.56 8.32
N ASP A 807 -35.79 -7.41 9.50
CA ASP A 807 -36.67 -6.28 9.84
C ASP A 807 -35.94 -4.94 9.71
N LEU A 808 -34.70 -4.86 10.23
CA LEU A 808 -33.84 -3.67 10.07
C LEU A 808 -33.63 -3.33 8.59
N THR A 809 -33.24 -4.31 7.78
CA THR A 809 -32.89 -4.08 6.38
C THR A 809 -34.12 -3.66 5.58
N MET A 810 -35.28 -4.28 5.81
CA MET A 810 -36.51 -3.95 5.10
C MET A 810 -37.07 -2.59 5.50
N ASP A 811 -37.01 -2.22 6.79
CA ASP A 811 -37.39 -0.88 7.26
C ASP A 811 -36.52 0.19 6.60
N GLN A 812 -35.20 -0.01 6.62
CA GLN A 812 -34.23 0.93 6.06
C GLN A 812 -34.31 1.00 4.53
N MET A 813 -34.63 -0.10 3.84
CA MET A 813 -34.97 -0.09 2.41
C MET A 813 -36.23 0.75 2.14
N GLY A 814 -37.25 0.64 2.99
CA GLY A 814 -38.44 1.48 2.91
C GLY A 814 -38.11 2.97 3.01
N GLN A 815 -37.28 3.35 3.99
CA GLN A 815 -36.80 4.73 4.15
C GLN A 815 -35.97 5.20 2.94
N PHE A 816 -35.09 4.33 2.40
CA PHE A 816 -34.30 4.64 1.22
C PHE A 816 -35.19 4.84 -0.03
N VAL A 817 -36.24 4.04 -0.20
CA VAL A 817 -37.22 4.20 -1.28
C VAL A 817 -38.02 5.49 -1.11
N GLU A 818 -38.41 5.87 0.11
CA GLU A 818 -39.06 7.16 0.38
C GLU A 818 -38.13 8.35 0.01
N PHE A 819 -36.84 8.23 0.30
CA PHE A 819 -35.85 9.18 -0.19
C PHE A 819 -35.82 9.24 -1.72
N LEU A 820 -35.79 8.09 -2.40
CA LEU A 820 -35.79 8.02 -3.88
C LEU A 820 -37.06 8.59 -4.51
N LYS A 821 -38.23 8.46 -3.86
CA LYS A 821 -39.48 9.09 -4.31
C LYS A 821 -39.33 10.60 -4.37
N LYS A 822 -38.76 11.21 -3.32
CA LYS A 822 -38.53 12.65 -3.19
C LYS A 822 -37.31 13.14 -3.98
N ALA A 823 -36.35 12.26 -4.27
CA ALA A 823 -35.11 12.61 -4.94
C ALA A 823 -35.36 13.03 -6.40
N GLU A 824 -35.12 14.32 -6.66
CA GLU A 824 -35.13 14.88 -8.01
C GLU A 824 -34.01 14.24 -8.86
N PRO A 825 -34.32 13.83 -10.10
CA PRO A 825 -33.28 13.35 -11.02
C PRO A 825 -32.32 14.50 -11.35
N ARG A 826 -31.02 14.29 -11.10
CA ARG A 826 -29.99 15.24 -11.50
C ARG A 826 -29.49 14.88 -12.89
N ASN A 827 -29.68 15.80 -13.82
CA ASN A 827 -29.14 15.69 -15.16
C ASN A 827 -27.59 15.70 -15.09
N LEU A 828 -26.98 14.83 -15.87
CA LEU A 828 -25.54 14.61 -15.94
C LEU A 828 -24.81 15.53 -16.91
N ILE A 829 -25.43 16.60 -17.44
CA ILE A 829 -24.75 17.60 -18.30
C ILE A 829 -23.52 18.18 -17.58
N THR A 830 -23.67 18.70 -16.36
CA THR A 830 -22.54 19.27 -15.60
C THR A 830 -21.47 18.22 -15.30
N THR A 831 -21.87 17.00 -14.94
CA THR A 831 -20.98 15.85 -14.72
C THR A 831 -20.22 15.49 -16.01
N THR A 832 -20.89 15.49 -17.16
CA THR A 832 -20.29 15.25 -18.47
C THR A 832 -19.31 16.37 -18.82
N GLU A 833 -19.63 17.63 -18.52
CA GLU A 833 -18.71 18.76 -18.68
C GLU A 833 -17.46 18.61 -17.80
N VAL A 834 -17.61 18.23 -16.53
CA VAL A 834 -16.50 17.96 -15.60
C VAL A 834 -15.56 16.91 -16.21
N LEU A 835 -16.10 15.76 -16.61
CA LEU A 835 -15.34 14.67 -17.19
C LEU A 835 -14.66 15.05 -18.51
N ASN A 836 -15.31 15.87 -19.35
CA ASN A 836 -14.72 16.39 -20.59
C ASN A 836 -13.54 17.32 -20.32
N LEU A 837 -13.67 18.20 -19.31
CA LEU A 837 -12.57 19.07 -18.90
C LEU A 837 -11.38 18.25 -18.43
N HIS A 838 -11.59 17.19 -17.65
CA HIS A 838 -10.49 16.29 -17.24
C HIS A 838 -9.73 15.70 -18.44
N ILE A 839 -10.44 15.24 -19.48
CA ILE A 839 -9.79 14.72 -20.69
C ILE A 839 -9.05 15.83 -21.46
N GLN A 840 -9.69 16.98 -21.66
CA GLN A 840 -9.09 18.13 -22.37
C GLN A 840 -7.83 18.63 -21.67
N ILE A 841 -7.90 18.78 -20.36
CA ILE A 841 -6.78 19.15 -19.49
C ILE A 841 -5.61 18.16 -19.64
N THR A 842 -5.90 16.86 -19.56
CA THR A 842 -4.89 15.81 -19.68
C THR A 842 -4.22 15.83 -21.05
N ALA A 843 -5.02 16.01 -22.11
CA ALA A 843 -4.53 16.13 -23.48
C ALA A 843 -3.66 17.37 -23.68
N CYS A 844 -4.09 18.53 -23.15
CA CYS A 844 -3.31 19.76 -23.20
C CYS A 844 -1.98 19.63 -22.45
N ALA A 845 -1.97 19.02 -21.27
CA ALA A 845 -0.75 18.79 -20.48
C ALA A 845 0.26 17.89 -21.22
N GLN A 846 -0.22 16.78 -21.81
CA GLN A 846 0.62 15.88 -22.60
C GLN A 846 1.20 16.58 -23.82
N ASN A 847 0.38 17.30 -24.59
CA ASN A 847 0.84 18.03 -25.77
C ASN A 847 1.85 19.14 -25.40
N LEU A 848 1.61 19.83 -24.28
CA LEU A 848 2.49 20.87 -23.77
C LEU A 848 3.85 20.30 -23.35
N GLN A 849 3.88 19.13 -22.69
CA GLN A 849 5.11 18.43 -22.35
C GLN A 849 5.92 18.06 -23.60
N GLU A 850 5.26 17.50 -24.63
CA GLU A 850 5.91 17.19 -25.92
C GLU A 850 6.48 18.45 -26.61
N ARG A 851 5.78 19.59 -26.53
CA ARG A 851 6.27 20.87 -27.08
C ARG A 851 7.45 21.44 -26.31
N ILE A 852 7.49 21.28 -24.99
CA ILE A 852 8.63 21.69 -24.17
C ILE A 852 9.86 20.89 -24.60
N GLU A 853 9.74 19.57 -24.71
CA GLU A 853 10.82 18.70 -25.17
C GLU A 853 11.30 19.06 -26.59
N LEU A 854 10.37 19.35 -27.52
CA LEU A 854 10.71 19.78 -28.87
C LEU A 854 11.40 21.15 -28.88
N THR A 855 10.97 22.09 -28.04
CA THR A 855 11.57 23.42 -27.94
C THR A 855 13.00 23.33 -27.41
N GLU A 856 13.25 22.54 -26.36
CA GLU A 856 14.59 22.27 -25.83
C GLU A 856 15.51 21.63 -26.87
N LEU A 857 14.97 20.72 -27.69
CA LEU A 857 15.71 20.12 -28.80
C LEU A 857 16.07 21.14 -29.87
N LYS A 858 15.14 22.02 -30.26
CA LYS A 858 15.39 23.09 -31.23
C LYS A 858 16.38 24.13 -30.70
N GLU A 859 16.37 24.42 -29.39
CA GLU A 859 17.39 25.26 -28.77
C GLU A 859 18.79 24.65 -28.84
N ARG A 860 18.91 23.34 -28.63
CA ARG A 860 20.17 22.62 -28.84
C ARG A 860 20.63 22.67 -30.29
N GLU A 861 19.72 22.45 -31.25
CA GLU A 861 20.03 22.54 -32.69
C GLU A 861 20.52 23.95 -33.07
N ILE A 862 19.85 25.01 -32.58
CA ILE A 862 20.27 26.40 -32.77
C ILE A 862 21.66 26.61 -32.19
N LYS A 863 21.91 26.21 -30.95
CA LYS A 863 23.20 26.42 -30.27
C LYS A 863 24.34 25.69 -30.97
N GLN A 864 24.15 24.43 -31.34
CA GLN A 864 25.14 23.65 -32.11
C GLN A 864 25.43 24.32 -33.47
N THR A 865 24.39 24.81 -34.15
CA THR A 865 24.53 25.54 -35.41
C THR A 865 25.28 26.88 -35.21
N GLU A 866 24.96 27.65 -34.16
CA GLU A 866 25.65 28.91 -33.84
C GLU A 866 27.13 28.67 -33.49
N GLU A 867 27.43 27.65 -32.70
CA GLU A 867 28.79 27.29 -32.30
C GLU A 867 29.62 26.81 -33.50
N ALA A 868 29.06 25.95 -34.34
CA ALA A 868 29.72 25.49 -35.55
C ALA A 868 29.99 26.64 -36.53
N LEU A 869 29.00 27.54 -36.71
CA LEU A 869 29.20 28.75 -37.52
C LEU A 869 30.26 29.69 -36.93
N LYS A 870 30.42 29.72 -35.60
CA LYS A 870 31.44 30.53 -34.93
C LYS A 870 32.84 29.93 -35.07
N GLN A 871 32.96 28.60 -34.98
CA GLN A 871 34.23 27.88 -35.10
C GLN A 871 34.78 27.92 -36.53
N HIS A 872 33.92 27.76 -37.54
CA HIS A 872 34.32 27.75 -38.96
C HIS A 872 34.21 29.13 -39.63
N LYS A 873 34.39 30.23 -38.88
CA LYS A 873 34.21 31.60 -39.39
C LYS A 873 35.11 31.96 -40.57
N GLU A 874 36.34 31.46 -40.60
CA GLU A 874 37.29 31.72 -41.70
C GLU A 874 37.04 30.80 -42.89
N ASP A 875 36.72 29.52 -42.66
CA ASP A 875 36.38 28.54 -43.71
C ASP A 875 35.14 28.96 -44.50
N VAL A 876 34.13 29.55 -43.81
CA VAL A 876 32.94 30.14 -44.45
C VAL A 876 33.31 31.33 -45.35
N LYS A 877 34.29 32.17 -44.94
CA LYS A 877 34.79 33.31 -45.74
C LYS A 877 35.59 32.84 -46.96
N ASN A 878 36.38 31.78 -46.80
CA ASN A 878 37.26 31.24 -47.83
C ASN A 878 36.54 30.29 -48.80
N ASN A 879 35.23 30.09 -48.62
CA ASN A 879 34.39 29.23 -49.48
C ASN A 879 34.83 27.75 -49.45
N GLU A 880 35.50 27.31 -48.39
CA GLU A 880 35.99 25.95 -48.25
C GLU A 880 34.83 24.97 -47.93
N LYS A 881 34.91 23.77 -48.50
CA LYS A 881 33.93 22.71 -48.24
C LYS A 881 34.23 22.08 -46.88
N PHE A 882 33.52 22.51 -45.84
CA PHE A 882 33.50 21.81 -44.56
C PHE A 882 32.11 21.25 -44.25
N THR A 883 32.07 20.28 -43.34
CA THR A 883 30.87 19.58 -42.90
C THR A 883 30.69 19.73 -41.40
N VAL A 884 29.46 19.98 -40.97
CA VAL A 884 29.11 20.10 -39.55
C VAL A 884 28.09 19.03 -39.21
N GLU A 885 28.33 18.28 -38.13
CA GLU A 885 27.32 17.40 -37.56
C GLU A 885 26.44 18.17 -36.58
N VAL A 886 25.12 18.18 -36.84
CA VAL A 886 24.12 18.74 -35.93
C VAL A 886 23.07 17.69 -35.59
N ASP A 887 22.59 17.71 -34.35
CA ASP A 887 21.47 16.88 -33.92
C ASP A 887 20.17 17.53 -34.40
N GLU A 888 19.54 16.94 -35.41
CA GLU A 888 18.26 17.40 -35.94
C GLU A 888 17.12 16.58 -35.33
N SER A 889 16.08 17.28 -34.86
CA SER A 889 14.87 16.65 -34.35
C SER A 889 13.89 16.31 -35.48
N TYR A 890 13.30 15.12 -35.41
CA TYR A 890 12.25 14.68 -36.34
C TYR A 890 11.15 13.94 -35.58
N LYS A 891 9.97 13.84 -36.19
CA LYS A 891 8.83 13.10 -35.63
C LYS A 891 8.67 11.78 -36.35
N GLU A 892 8.48 10.72 -35.58
CA GLU A 892 8.17 9.38 -36.08
C GLU A 892 6.89 8.87 -35.41
N LYS A 893 6.12 8.05 -36.12
CA LYS A 893 4.97 7.35 -35.50
C LYS A 893 5.45 6.05 -34.86
N GLU A 894 5.31 5.94 -33.55
CA GLU A 894 5.56 4.70 -32.80
C GLU A 894 4.25 4.08 -32.33
N ASP A 895 4.23 2.76 -32.18
CA ASP A 895 3.09 2.05 -31.59
C ASP A 895 2.90 2.50 -30.13
N VAL A 896 1.64 2.71 -29.75
CA VAL A 896 1.29 3.00 -28.36
C VAL A 896 1.52 1.71 -27.56
N SER A 897 2.52 1.71 -26.66
CA SER A 897 3.07 0.49 -26.06
C SER A 897 2.03 -0.47 -25.44
N GLU A 898 2.14 -1.75 -25.82
CA GLU A 898 1.28 -2.88 -25.39
C GLU A 898 1.30 -3.14 -23.88
N ARG A 899 2.31 -2.67 -23.14
CA ARG A 899 2.42 -2.91 -21.68
C ARG A 899 1.29 -2.29 -20.87
N ARG A 900 0.63 -1.24 -21.38
CA ARG A 900 -0.55 -0.62 -20.74
C ARG A 900 -1.88 -1.32 -21.10
N TRP A 901 -1.83 -2.25 -22.05
CA TRP A 901 -3.00 -2.84 -22.71
C TRP A 901 -3.12 -4.34 -22.43
N TYR A 902 -2.06 -4.98 -21.94
CA TYR A 902 -1.99 -6.44 -21.73
C TYR A 902 -3.00 -6.99 -20.71
N TYR A 903 -3.63 -6.14 -19.89
CA TYR A 903 -4.71 -6.52 -18.97
C TYR A 903 -6.13 -6.44 -19.57
N LEU A 904 -6.26 -5.92 -20.79
CA LEU A 904 -7.54 -5.64 -21.43
C LEU A 904 -7.66 -6.45 -22.72
N TRP A 905 -8.54 -7.43 -22.73
CA TRP A 905 -9.11 -8.02 -23.94
C TRP A 905 -9.93 -6.97 -24.73
N LEU A 906 -9.31 -5.87 -25.20
CA LEU A 906 -9.98 -4.80 -25.95
C LEU A 906 -9.16 -4.36 -27.16
N ASN A 907 -9.77 -4.44 -28.35
CA ASN A 907 -9.13 -4.22 -29.64
C ASN A 907 -9.19 -2.76 -30.17
N TYR A 908 -9.68 -1.77 -29.39
CA TYR A 908 -10.17 -0.47 -29.91
C TYR A 908 -9.54 0.83 -29.35
N GLY A 909 -8.53 0.75 -28.48
CA GLY A 909 -7.77 1.94 -28.08
C GLY A 909 -6.99 2.53 -29.26
N GLY A 910 -6.74 3.84 -29.25
CA GLY A 910 -5.87 4.52 -30.21
C GLY A 910 -5.55 5.95 -29.80
N ALA A 911 -4.53 6.55 -30.40
CA ALA A 911 -4.26 7.97 -30.28
C ALA A 911 -4.96 8.72 -31.40
N VAL A 912 -5.55 9.88 -31.08
CA VAL A 912 -5.98 10.87 -32.08
C VAL A 912 -4.80 11.77 -32.36
N THR A 913 -4.29 11.70 -33.58
CA THR A 913 -3.12 12.44 -34.05
C THR A 913 -3.51 13.37 -35.19
N CYS A 914 -2.89 14.55 -35.25
CA CYS A 914 -3.05 15.49 -36.36
C CYS A 914 -1.97 15.24 -37.40
N ASN A 915 -2.34 14.95 -38.64
CA ASN A 915 -1.36 14.71 -39.71
C ASN A 915 -0.72 16.01 -40.24
N VAL A 916 -1.41 17.15 -40.09
CA VAL A 916 -0.91 18.47 -40.50
C VAL A 916 0.12 19.02 -39.51
N CYS A 917 -0.21 19.03 -38.22
CA CYS A 917 0.70 19.49 -37.16
C CYS A 917 1.72 18.40 -36.75
N GLN A 918 1.47 17.14 -37.12
CA GLN A 918 2.17 15.96 -36.59
C GLN A 918 2.15 15.92 -35.06
N GLU A 919 1.01 16.23 -34.45
CA GLU A 919 0.87 16.36 -32.99
C GLU A 919 -0.06 15.29 -32.44
N ASN A 920 0.21 14.84 -31.21
CA ASN A 920 -0.70 13.99 -30.47
C ASN A 920 -1.76 14.86 -29.80
N CYS A 921 -3.01 14.71 -30.22
CA CYS A 921 -4.13 15.50 -29.71
C CYS A 921 -4.86 14.80 -28.57
N HIS A 922 -4.90 13.47 -28.58
CA HIS A 922 -5.41 12.65 -27.46
C HIS A 922 -4.84 11.23 -27.54
N VAL A 923 -3.85 10.90 -26.71
CA VAL A 923 -3.07 9.65 -26.83
C VAL A 923 -3.87 8.41 -26.40
N SER A 924 -4.78 8.55 -25.45
CA SER A 924 -5.61 7.46 -24.89
C SER A 924 -7.07 7.60 -25.30
N CYS A 925 -7.34 7.73 -26.60
CA CYS A 925 -8.70 7.85 -27.11
C CYS A 925 -9.36 6.47 -27.25
N THR A 926 -10.11 6.07 -26.24
CA THR A 926 -10.87 4.82 -26.23
C THR A 926 -12.26 4.97 -26.87
N LEU A 927 -12.81 6.18 -26.93
CA LEU A 927 -14.25 6.42 -27.17
C LEU A 927 -14.63 6.70 -28.61
N ALA A 928 -13.84 7.51 -29.29
CA ALA A 928 -14.20 8.02 -30.59
C ALA A 928 -14.01 6.92 -31.64
N TRP A 929 -15.01 6.61 -32.46
CA TRP A 929 -14.82 5.67 -33.56
C TRP A 929 -13.92 6.31 -34.62
N TYR A 930 -14.10 7.62 -34.81
CA TYR A 930 -13.34 8.48 -35.70
C TYR A 930 -12.77 9.67 -34.93
N ALA A 931 -11.69 10.27 -35.42
CA ALA A 931 -11.07 11.42 -34.76
C ALA A 931 -12.04 12.58 -34.51
N GLU A 932 -13.01 12.77 -35.42
CA GLU A 932 -14.09 13.77 -35.37
C GLU A 932 -14.97 13.68 -34.13
N GLN A 933 -15.13 12.48 -33.58
CA GLN A 933 -15.96 12.23 -32.40
C GLN A 933 -15.16 12.38 -31.09
N CYS A 934 -13.88 12.71 -31.16
CA CYS A 934 -13.07 12.87 -29.96
C CYS A 934 -13.44 14.14 -29.21
N VAL A 935 -13.43 14.10 -27.87
CA VAL A 935 -13.79 15.25 -26.99
C VAL A 935 -12.90 16.49 -27.15
N VAL A 936 -11.74 16.32 -27.80
CA VAL A 936 -10.83 17.40 -28.16
C VAL A 936 -11.22 18.09 -29.47
N MET A 937 -12.22 17.57 -30.20
CA MET A 937 -12.83 18.23 -31.34
C MET A 937 -14.04 19.04 -30.85
N LYS A 938 -14.04 20.33 -31.12
CA LYS A 938 -15.15 21.23 -30.82
C LYS A 938 -15.49 22.02 -32.06
N ASP A 939 -16.77 22.05 -32.42
CA ASP A 939 -17.27 22.77 -33.59
C ASP A 939 -16.50 22.40 -34.89
N GLY A 940 -16.19 21.12 -35.04
CA GLY A 940 -15.45 20.57 -36.19
C GLY A 940 -13.93 20.85 -36.20
N SER A 941 -13.38 21.51 -35.17
CA SER A 941 -11.96 21.87 -35.09
C SER A 941 -11.29 21.32 -33.83
N CYS A 942 -10.00 20.98 -33.92
CA CYS A 942 -9.26 20.47 -32.78
C CYS A 942 -8.88 21.58 -31.79
N THR A 943 -9.14 21.36 -30.50
CA THR A 943 -8.80 22.30 -29.42
C THR A 943 -7.38 22.09 -28.88
N VAL A 944 -6.66 21.04 -29.27
CA VAL A 944 -5.33 20.72 -28.70
C VAL A 944 -4.19 21.03 -29.67
N CYS A 945 -4.31 20.71 -30.97
CA CYS A 945 -3.21 20.93 -31.90
C CYS A 945 -2.91 22.42 -32.14
N SER A 946 -1.66 22.73 -32.49
CA SER A 946 -1.18 24.11 -32.67
C SER A 946 -1.93 24.87 -33.77
N GLY A 947 -2.31 24.17 -34.83
CA GLY A 947 -3.04 24.73 -35.97
C GLY A 947 -4.54 24.87 -35.76
N LYS A 948 -5.10 24.35 -34.65
CA LYS A 948 -6.55 24.16 -34.47
C LYS A 948 -7.20 23.54 -35.71
N CYS A 949 -6.51 22.55 -36.29
CA CYS A 949 -6.85 21.95 -37.58
C CYS A 949 -8.26 21.35 -37.54
N PRO A 950 -8.99 21.36 -38.67
CA PRO A 950 -10.23 20.64 -38.83
C PRO A 950 -10.11 19.17 -38.40
N ALA A 951 -11.22 18.61 -37.94
CA ALA A 951 -11.26 17.21 -37.51
C ALA A 951 -10.88 16.22 -38.63
N SER A 952 -11.09 16.59 -39.90
CA SER A 952 -10.69 15.81 -41.08
C SER A 952 -9.17 15.62 -41.21
N ASP A 953 -8.37 16.50 -40.62
CA ASP A 953 -6.90 16.40 -40.63
C ASP A 953 -6.36 15.44 -39.56
N HIS A 954 -7.27 14.88 -38.76
CA HIS A 954 -6.92 14.00 -37.66
C HIS A 954 -7.29 12.55 -37.96
N VAL A 955 -6.45 11.65 -37.46
CA VAL A 955 -6.68 10.21 -37.57
C VAL A 955 -6.66 9.59 -36.18
N LYS A 956 -7.52 8.60 -35.96
CA LYS A 956 -7.43 7.73 -34.80
C LYS A 956 -6.71 6.44 -35.22
N GLU A 957 -5.59 6.13 -34.57
CA GLU A 957 -4.75 4.99 -34.91
C GLU A 957 -4.01 4.45 -33.68
N LYS A 958 -3.46 3.23 -33.74
CA LYS A 958 -2.67 2.64 -32.63
C LYS A 958 -1.24 3.19 -32.53
N LYS A 959 -0.99 4.36 -33.13
CA LYS A 959 0.31 5.00 -33.23
C LYS A 959 0.25 6.43 -32.71
N LYS A 960 1.34 6.88 -32.12
CA LYS A 960 1.51 8.28 -31.69
C LYS A 960 2.79 8.85 -32.29
N TYR A 961 2.83 10.16 -32.48
CA TYR A 961 4.06 10.85 -32.82
C TYR A 961 5.02 10.86 -31.62
N VAL A 962 6.29 10.57 -31.86
CA VAL A 962 7.37 10.67 -30.89
C VAL A 962 8.48 11.49 -31.52
N THR A 963 9.00 12.46 -30.75
CA THR A 963 10.12 13.28 -31.19
C THR A 963 11.42 12.50 -30.95
N LYS A 964 12.21 12.28 -32.01
CA LYS A 964 13.53 11.66 -31.98
C LYS A 964 14.59 12.61 -32.51
N THR A 965 15.85 12.32 -32.19
CA THR A 965 17.01 13.02 -32.73
C THR A 965 17.79 12.11 -33.67
N LYS A 966 18.33 12.70 -34.74
CA LYS A 966 19.32 12.05 -35.61
C LYS A 966 20.49 13.01 -35.83
N ARG A 967 21.70 12.48 -35.89
CA ARG A 967 22.87 13.26 -36.33
C ARG A 967 22.82 13.42 -37.83
N VAL A 968 22.88 14.66 -38.29
CA VAL A 968 22.90 14.99 -39.72
C VAL A 968 24.17 15.77 -39.99
N THR A 969 24.98 15.24 -40.91
CA THR A 969 26.12 15.96 -41.48
C THR A 969 25.59 16.94 -42.50
N LYS A 970 25.67 18.24 -42.22
CA LYS A 970 25.28 19.31 -43.15
C LYS A 970 26.52 19.91 -43.80
N THR A 971 26.52 19.99 -45.12
CA THR A 971 27.58 20.69 -45.87
C THR A 971 27.27 22.19 -45.96
N VAL A 972 28.31 23.03 -46.08
CA VAL A 972 28.12 24.45 -46.41
C VAL A 972 27.37 24.64 -47.73
N ALA A 973 27.51 23.71 -48.68
CA ALA A 973 26.81 23.73 -49.96
C ALA A 973 25.30 23.48 -49.79
N GLU A 974 24.86 22.54 -48.96
CA GLU A 974 23.43 22.32 -48.65
C GLU A 974 22.83 23.47 -47.81
N MET A 975 23.65 24.06 -46.92
CA MET A 975 23.30 25.31 -46.24
C MET A 975 23.21 26.50 -47.23
N LYS A 976 23.93 26.44 -48.37
CA LYS A 976 23.89 27.40 -49.49
C LYS A 976 22.85 27.07 -50.59
N GLU A 977 22.43 25.84 -50.77
CA GLU A 977 21.51 25.44 -51.86
C GLU A 977 20.05 25.79 -51.50
N LYS A 978 19.70 25.73 -50.22
CA LYS A 978 18.50 26.42 -49.69
C LYS A 978 18.59 27.96 -49.83
N TYR A 979 19.74 28.52 -50.22
CA TYR A 979 20.02 29.95 -50.38
C TYR A 979 19.78 30.49 -51.81
N GLU A 980 19.84 29.66 -52.85
CA GLU A 980 19.63 30.12 -54.24
C GLU A 980 18.16 30.08 -54.68
N LYS A 981 17.33 29.19 -54.12
CA LYS A 981 15.88 29.15 -54.43
C LYS A 981 15.08 30.34 -53.87
N GLY A 982 15.73 31.28 -53.18
CA GLY A 982 15.09 32.44 -52.55
C GLY A 982 15.54 33.82 -53.04
N LYS A 983 16.31 33.95 -54.13
CA LYS A 983 16.91 35.24 -54.51
C LYS A 983 16.18 35.98 -55.63
N ALA A 984 15.54 37.08 -55.25
CA ALA A 984 15.71 38.37 -55.92
C ALA A 984 15.82 39.45 -54.83
N GLY A 985 17.02 40.02 -54.64
CA GLY A 985 17.30 41.08 -53.66
C GLY A 985 18.28 40.63 -52.58
N GLY A 986 19.52 41.12 -52.66
CA GLY A 986 20.61 40.70 -51.79
C GLY A 986 20.57 41.34 -50.41
N GLU A 987 20.34 40.51 -49.38
CA GLU A 987 20.82 40.72 -48.01
C GLU A 987 21.30 39.38 -47.40
N LYS A 988 22.06 39.47 -46.29
CA LYS A 988 23.11 38.55 -45.82
C LYS A 988 22.66 37.16 -45.33
N PHE A 989 23.66 36.28 -45.10
CA PHE A 989 23.73 34.86 -44.67
C PHE A 989 22.91 34.41 -43.42
N THR A 990 21.86 35.13 -43.01
CA THR A 990 21.14 34.95 -41.73
C THR A 990 19.95 33.96 -41.76
N SER A 991 19.59 33.39 -42.91
CA SER A 991 18.28 32.74 -43.12
C SER A 991 18.04 31.38 -42.44
N LEU A 992 19.03 30.48 -42.32
CA LEU A 992 18.84 29.18 -41.63
C LEU A 992 18.64 29.37 -40.13
N LEU A 993 19.49 30.20 -39.53
CA LEU A 993 19.41 30.57 -38.13
C LEU A 993 18.13 31.34 -37.83
N GLU A 994 17.75 32.28 -38.72
CA GLU A 994 16.45 32.96 -38.65
C GLU A 994 15.28 31.99 -38.78
N ASN A 995 15.34 30.99 -39.67
CA ASN A 995 14.27 30.00 -39.81
C ASN A 995 14.13 29.15 -38.55
N LEU A 996 15.24 28.66 -37.98
CA LEU A 996 15.22 27.94 -36.70
C LEU A 996 14.75 28.84 -35.54
N LYS A 997 15.15 30.12 -35.52
CA LYS A 997 14.66 31.11 -34.54
C LYS A 997 13.17 31.40 -34.72
N ARG A 998 12.67 31.54 -35.96
CA ARG A 998 11.24 31.70 -36.27
C ARG A 998 10.43 30.45 -35.89
N GLU A 999 10.95 29.24 -36.12
CA GLU A 999 10.34 27.98 -35.67
C GLU A 999 10.28 27.93 -34.15
N LYS A 1000 11.37 28.28 -33.46
CA LYS A 1000 11.40 28.39 -31.99
C LYS A 1000 10.37 29.39 -31.47
N GLU A 1001 10.30 30.59 -32.06
CA GLU A 1001 9.30 31.59 -31.68
C GLU A 1001 7.86 31.11 -31.93
N LYS A 1002 7.62 30.37 -33.01
CA LYS A 1002 6.30 29.77 -33.29
C LYS A 1002 5.95 28.71 -32.24
N LEU A 1003 6.89 27.85 -31.86
CA LEU A 1003 6.73 26.87 -30.78
C LEU A 1003 6.46 27.55 -29.43
N GLN A 1004 7.18 28.63 -29.14
CA GLN A 1004 7.02 29.41 -27.90
C GLN A 1004 5.62 30.05 -27.83
N ARG A 1005 5.15 30.70 -28.90
CA ARG A 1005 3.77 31.22 -28.98
C ARG A 1005 2.73 30.11 -28.81
N GLY A 1006 2.98 28.94 -29.39
CA GLY A 1006 2.14 27.75 -29.22
C GLY A 1006 2.11 27.23 -27.77
N LYS A 1007 3.25 27.26 -27.06
CA LYS A 1007 3.37 26.92 -25.63
C LYS A 1007 2.53 27.87 -24.78
N GLU A 1008 2.67 29.18 -24.99
CA GLU A 1008 1.95 30.21 -24.23
C GLU A 1008 0.43 30.08 -24.38
N LYS A 1009 -0.06 29.84 -25.60
CA LYS A 1009 -1.50 29.66 -25.85
C LYS A 1009 -2.06 28.43 -25.15
N LEU A 1010 -1.36 27.30 -25.19
CA LEU A 1010 -1.81 26.07 -24.49
C LEU A 1010 -1.76 26.21 -22.97
N LEU A 1011 -0.77 26.91 -22.43
CA LEU A 1011 -0.71 27.22 -21.00
C LEU A 1011 -1.93 28.04 -20.56
N GLU A 1012 -2.31 29.04 -21.36
CA GLU A 1012 -3.50 29.84 -21.11
C GLU A 1012 -4.76 28.97 -21.14
N GLU A 1013 -4.97 28.19 -22.20
CA GLU A 1013 -6.13 27.30 -22.33
C GLU A 1013 -6.20 26.29 -21.18
N SER A 1014 -5.08 25.69 -20.79
CA SER A 1014 -4.99 24.76 -19.66
C SER A 1014 -5.39 25.41 -18.34
N PHE A 1015 -4.95 26.65 -18.09
CA PHE A 1015 -5.36 27.41 -16.92
C PHE A 1015 -6.86 27.71 -16.92
N GLN A 1016 -7.42 28.14 -18.05
CA GLN A 1016 -8.86 28.38 -18.17
C GLN A 1016 -9.67 27.12 -17.91
N HIS A 1017 -9.23 25.96 -18.40
CA HIS A 1017 -9.87 24.68 -18.13
C HIS A 1017 -9.85 24.31 -16.65
N VAL A 1018 -8.71 24.52 -15.96
CA VAL A 1018 -8.58 24.27 -14.51
C VAL A 1018 -9.48 25.19 -13.69
N VAL A 1019 -9.53 26.47 -14.05
CA VAL A 1019 -10.43 27.43 -13.41
C VAL A 1019 -11.90 27.05 -13.63
N LYS A 1020 -12.27 26.63 -14.85
CA LYS A 1020 -13.64 26.17 -15.12
C LYS A 1020 -13.94 24.91 -14.31
N LEU A 1021 -13.02 23.95 -14.25
CA LEU A 1021 -13.15 22.74 -13.45
C LEU A 1021 -13.40 23.08 -11.97
N GLU A 1022 -12.68 24.06 -11.43
CA GLU A 1022 -12.86 24.56 -10.07
C GLU A 1022 -14.31 25.04 -9.78
N GLN A 1023 -14.91 25.69 -10.77
CA GLN A 1023 -16.25 26.25 -10.65
C GLN A 1023 -17.33 25.18 -10.66
N ILE A 1024 -17.18 24.14 -11.48
CA ILE A 1024 -18.27 23.19 -11.75
C ILE A 1024 -18.15 21.84 -11.02
N ALA A 1025 -16.93 21.38 -10.72
CA ALA A 1025 -16.72 20.07 -10.11
C ALA A 1025 -17.09 20.06 -8.62
N LEU A 1026 -17.69 18.95 -8.18
CA LEU A 1026 -18.07 18.72 -6.79
C LEU A 1026 -16.83 18.65 -5.89
N ASN A 1027 -15.80 17.94 -6.35
CA ASN A 1027 -14.49 17.90 -5.73
C ASN A 1027 -13.36 18.14 -6.75
N VAL A 1028 -12.70 19.30 -6.61
CA VAL A 1028 -11.59 19.74 -7.47
C VAL A 1028 -10.25 19.25 -6.91
N ASN A 1029 -10.22 18.89 -5.62
CA ASN A 1029 -9.04 18.46 -4.87
C ASN A 1029 -8.72 16.97 -5.13
N ALA A 1030 -8.93 16.51 -6.36
CA ALA A 1030 -8.53 15.18 -6.77
C ALA A 1030 -7.05 15.16 -7.15
N LEU A 1031 -6.42 14.00 -7.03
CA LEU A 1031 -5.01 13.81 -7.37
C LEU A 1031 -4.69 14.15 -8.84
N SER A 1032 -5.60 13.81 -9.75
CA SER A 1032 -5.47 14.12 -11.17
C SER A 1032 -5.38 15.63 -11.43
N THR A 1033 -6.03 16.44 -10.58
CA THR A 1033 -5.94 17.90 -10.62
C THR A 1033 -4.67 18.41 -9.92
N TYR A 1034 -4.15 17.70 -8.91
CA TYR A 1034 -3.01 18.16 -8.10
C TYR A 1034 -1.73 18.28 -8.93
N ASP A 1035 -1.36 17.21 -9.64
CA ASP A 1035 -0.14 17.16 -10.44
C ASP A 1035 -0.17 18.21 -11.56
N LEU A 1036 -1.35 18.43 -12.13
CA LEU A 1036 -1.58 19.44 -13.14
C LEU A 1036 -1.48 20.86 -12.57
N VAL A 1037 -2.12 21.15 -11.43
CA VAL A 1037 -2.02 22.47 -10.79
C VAL A 1037 -0.57 22.76 -10.43
N ALA A 1038 0.18 21.77 -9.93
CA ALA A 1038 1.61 21.90 -9.67
C ALA A 1038 2.41 22.19 -10.94
N PHE A 1039 2.15 21.48 -12.04
CA PHE A 1039 2.79 21.70 -13.34
C PHE A 1039 2.46 23.09 -13.92
N LEU A 1040 1.19 23.50 -13.92
CA LEU A 1040 0.80 24.83 -14.39
C LEU A 1040 1.38 25.93 -13.51
N LEU A 1041 1.45 25.73 -12.19
CA LEU A 1041 2.05 26.68 -11.27
C LEU A 1041 3.52 26.95 -11.64
N GLU A 1042 4.32 25.88 -11.82
CA GLU A 1042 5.72 25.99 -12.25
C GLU A 1042 5.84 26.79 -13.56
N LYS A 1043 5.01 26.46 -14.57
CA LYS A 1043 5.10 27.12 -15.88
C LYS A 1043 4.57 28.55 -15.91
N MET A 1044 3.60 28.89 -15.06
CA MET A 1044 3.12 30.27 -14.91
C MET A 1044 4.13 31.14 -14.13
N GLU A 1045 4.88 30.55 -13.18
CA GLU A 1045 6.00 31.22 -12.50
C GLU A 1045 7.14 31.54 -13.47
N GLU A 1046 7.51 30.60 -14.35
CA GLU A 1046 8.48 30.85 -15.44
C GLU A 1046 8.06 32.00 -16.37
N ARG A 1047 6.74 32.17 -16.59
CA ARG A 1047 6.17 33.24 -17.43
C ARG A 1047 6.13 34.60 -16.73
N GLY A 1048 6.17 34.62 -15.39
CA GLY A 1048 6.01 35.84 -14.60
C GLY A 1048 4.56 36.34 -14.47
N ASP A 1049 3.55 35.48 -14.68
CA ASP A 1049 2.13 35.85 -14.58
C ASP A 1049 1.64 35.78 -13.13
N THR A 1050 1.83 36.88 -12.39
CA THR A 1050 1.65 36.92 -10.93
C THR A 1050 0.22 36.65 -10.47
N GLU A 1051 -0.79 37.10 -11.22
CA GLU A 1051 -2.21 36.90 -10.87
C GLU A 1051 -2.61 35.43 -10.99
N LYS A 1052 -2.24 34.77 -12.10
CA LYS A 1052 -2.53 33.33 -12.31
C LYS A 1052 -1.76 32.46 -11.33
N VAL A 1053 -0.51 32.82 -11.03
CA VAL A 1053 0.30 32.15 -10.00
C VAL A 1053 -0.35 32.24 -8.63
N GLN A 1054 -0.87 33.40 -8.24
CA GLN A 1054 -1.60 33.55 -6.97
C GLN A 1054 -2.83 32.64 -6.92
N LYS A 1055 -3.62 32.59 -8.00
CA LYS A 1055 -4.80 31.71 -8.06
C LYS A 1055 -4.42 30.23 -7.95
N LEU A 1056 -3.41 29.78 -8.69
CA LEU A 1056 -2.93 28.40 -8.62
C LEU A 1056 -2.29 28.07 -7.25
N LYS A 1057 -1.62 29.03 -6.60
CA LYS A 1057 -1.13 28.88 -5.22
C LYS A 1057 -2.26 28.69 -4.23
N GLU A 1058 -3.36 29.44 -4.38
CA GLU A 1058 -4.53 29.30 -3.52
C GLU A 1058 -5.26 27.97 -3.74
N MET A 1059 -5.38 27.51 -4.98
CA MET A 1059 -5.86 26.15 -5.29
C MET A 1059 -4.96 25.10 -4.64
N LYS A 1060 -3.65 25.19 -4.86
CA LYS A 1060 -2.67 24.25 -4.31
C LYS A 1060 -2.67 24.24 -2.79
N ARG A 1061 -2.78 25.40 -2.14
CA ARG A 1061 -2.85 25.53 -0.67
C ARG A 1061 -4.07 24.78 -0.12
N ARG A 1062 -5.26 24.97 -0.70
CA ARG A 1062 -6.46 24.23 -0.30
C ARG A 1062 -6.30 22.72 -0.50
N MET A 1063 -5.64 22.30 -1.57
CA MET A 1063 -5.33 20.89 -1.82
C MET A 1063 -4.29 20.34 -0.82
N ASP A 1064 -3.27 21.12 -0.47
CA ASP A 1064 -2.26 20.74 0.52
C ASP A 1064 -2.87 20.69 1.93
N GLU A 1065 -3.89 21.51 2.24
CA GLU A 1065 -4.62 21.50 3.50
C GLU A 1065 -5.65 20.37 3.59
N ASP A 1066 -6.22 19.97 2.46
CA ASP A 1066 -7.21 18.90 2.35
C ASP A 1066 -6.66 17.55 2.87
N LYS A 1067 -7.26 17.05 3.96
CA LYS A 1067 -6.88 15.76 4.57
C LYS A 1067 -7.00 14.61 3.56
N GLY A 1068 -7.99 14.67 2.64
CA GLY A 1068 -8.17 13.70 1.56
C GLY A 1068 -6.98 13.66 0.60
N THR A 1069 -6.57 14.81 0.06
CA THR A 1069 -5.45 14.96 -0.88
C THR A 1069 -4.11 14.57 -0.25
N LYS A 1070 -3.87 14.97 1.01
CA LYS A 1070 -2.68 14.50 1.78
C LYS A 1070 -2.64 12.99 1.91
N SER A 1071 -3.76 12.36 2.28
CA SER A 1071 -3.92 10.91 2.34
C SER A 1071 -3.66 10.26 0.97
N VAL A 1072 -4.17 10.85 -0.11
CA VAL A 1072 -3.95 10.35 -1.47
C VAL A 1072 -2.48 10.45 -1.90
N LEU A 1073 -1.82 11.59 -1.67
CA LEU A 1073 -0.40 11.79 -1.97
C LEU A 1073 0.49 10.81 -1.21
N LYS A 1074 0.11 10.47 0.03
CA LYS A 1074 0.78 9.48 0.85
C LYS A 1074 0.61 8.06 0.31
N TYR A 1075 -0.63 7.69 -0.04
CA TYR A 1075 -0.95 6.40 -0.66
C TYR A 1075 -0.22 6.20 -2.01
N MET A 1076 -0.19 7.24 -2.85
CA MET A 1076 0.42 7.19 -4.19
C MET A 1076 1.94 7.33 -4.19
N ARG A 1077 2.55 8.09 -3.27
CA ARG A 1077 4.02 8.05 -3.08
C ARG A 1077 4.49 6.63 -2.70
N GLY A 1078 3.61 5.83 -2.09
CA GLY A 1078 3.82 4.40 -1.89
C GLY A 1078 3.78 3.54 -3.16
N GLY A 1079 3.13 3.98 -4.23
CA GLY A 1079 2.93 3.22 -5.49
C GLY A 1079 3.74 3.71 -6.70
N LEU A 1080 4.00 5.02 -6.83
CA LEU A 1080 4.68 5.63 -7.99
C LEU A 1080 6.21 5.43 -8.00
N ALA A 1081 6.83 4.97 -6.92
CA ALA A 1081 8.25 4.63 -6.90
C ALA A 1081 8.60 3.35 -7.72
N ALA A 1082 7.60 2.65 -8.26
CA ALA A 1082 7.75 1.48 -9.13
C ALA A 1082 7.90 1.83 -10.63
N PHE A 1083 7.75 3.10 -11.04
CA PHE A 1083 7.91 3.52 -12.43
C PHE A 1083 8.80 4.77 -12.52
N GLY A 1084 9.96 4.61 -13.16
CA GLY A 1084 10.98 5.64 -13.28
C GLY A 1084 10.45 6.94 -13.88
N ARG A 1085 10.91 8.07 -13.33
CA ARG A 1085 10.89 9.36 -14.02
C ARG A 1085 11.57 9.21 -15.39
N PRO A 1086 11.07 9.85 -16.46
CA PRO A 1086 11.93 10.23 -17.57
C PRO A 1086 13.04 11.12 -17.00
N GLY A 1087 14.29 10.71 -17.22
CA GLY A 1087 15.44 11.28 -16.54
C GLY A 1087 15.58 12.78 -16.74
N LYS A 1088 15.78 13.52 -15.64
CA LYS A 1088 16.67 14.68 -15.67
C LYS A 1088 18.07 14.13 -15.95
N LYS A 1089 18.48 14.13 -17.23
CA LYS A 1089 19.91 14.06 -17.56
C LYS A 1089 20.55 15.37 -17.08
N SER A 1090 21.71 15.20 -16.44
CA SER A 1090 22.56 16.22 -15.84
C SER A 1090 22.87 17.41 -16.76
N MET A 1091 22.79 18.62 -16.21
CA MET A 1091 23.84 19.62 -16.36
C MET A 1091 24.24 20.08 -14.95
N LYS A 1092 25.15 19.32 -14.34
CA LYS A 1092 26.37 19.86 -13.76
C LYS A 1092 27.52 19.00 -14.26
#